data_AF-A0A5S9IW14-F1
#
_entry.id   AF-A0A5S9IW14-F1
#
_cell.length_a   1.000
_cell.length_b   1.000
_cell.length_c   1.000
_cell.angle_alpha   90.00
_cell.angle_beta   90.00
_cell.angle_gamma   90.00
#
_symmetry.space_group_name_H-M   'P 1'
#
loop_
_entity.id
_entity.type
_entity.pdbx_description
1 polymer ?
#
loop_
_entity_poly.entity_id
_entity_poly.type
_entity_poly.pdbx_seq_one_letter_code
_entity_poly.pdbx_strand_id
1 'polypeptide(L)'
;MAKIRLSHQSYEKHDCVEIPKNTKITPDIFEYLKKRTLRAQEKNKKILITLPGNTAVSKRSIKEFLQFFQQNKEYLFIPQEALKWGRIWDNIINDDLATTDMDKALAWLADDSFLTPKIVRRELGNVAYIKFSGHVANASKHAAKKIIQSLEEIKPSGRMLEVANVFDTGICNSWVPISGAIVLDIADLFILNQRFLSAITEALEEYNLSVSSKGIFFVTSGLFQSWQLKKILKGQTINEIGNMIRVISSRDSDNESKIQKELAAITSASQKNDPPKPLFLHTVQGHDSALKTIDYFSPDLVIVDEISEATAIKQNVLKSRGEKINHIIPATDPGLRILSPQMITKGYDYDLFAEYVMSRYLHNRGKPNETYIYYLNTDQDRMRKTSMFLGGELSHVIDEDLEQIIEYLPQCETQPDAQGSFTIALLEKQFLKFEVDLHFTVNGFSQLLSKYPNLFTKHKDSLTTSVRLYLKAAQISHPIQAKLHLAESFNEFSITEENINIEIRVQDTRNMLTFKATPHEGLEKRFKTLFTLLNGSDIFDSLPDKELFIELVSLLWENYQASMYRTQGFTISLISENDGSFRLEVFQSKQNKAILSGKVVDGKRQLRFTGNTLHHPQAQKRLLKMISLYFNSGQNDPTENTWRFACFEAMTQVLANGSQNQSLSFDLQVQEPRWAAIIMCDSIAPNMIAERSKKMFDEGADLVKVGDNGRQVTLVRKPDPKETDAVLGFDSLQSELDGLQENAILEKVENVKSQEAEERSLKLQKTYEEALKAYNQKYGGMDDEDDMQATGRTSRPKTLEESARVKVVRRRVMPKGEIEKRRKKMRMYIASGATVFLIAAVLFVSVSFSGRSTGERKALRVKNIDSMSDAELAEMYAKKKKTKSPSKVDKPQKDNKKRDPDPHAQLVKNTCRALYVADAPKQELLNALLKELFFALRKSPNSADAHNLMARLFWYKVHLDTQKIFPKKWKVSWRREAKLHFEKARELYRKDTIQSGISLRIRTWMPEYYIYESNKPKKDKSKKSVFYAKYDVYKEALSDIDLLNSQLR
;
A
#
# COMPACT_ATOMS: atom_id res chain seq x y z
N MET A 1 11.97 -2.17 -47.56
CA MET A 1 11.96 -1.18 -46.44
C MET A 1 10.55 -1.07 -45.91
N ALA A 2 10.31 -1.31 -44.62
CA ALA A 2 8.99 -1.11 -44.02
C ALA A 2 8.72 0.40 -43.84
N LYS A 3 7.52 0.87 -44.19
CA LYS A 3 7.11 2.27 -43.94
C LYS A 3 6.80 2.46 -42.45
N ILE A 4 7.81 2.88 -41.68
CA ILE A 4 7.64 3.33 -40.30
C ILE A 4 6.67 4.51 -40.30
N ARG A 5 5.50 4.37 -39.67
CA ARG A 5 4.53 5.45 -39.51
C ARG A 5 4.97 6.36 -38.36
N LEU A 6 5.83 7.33 -38.67
CA LEU A 6 6.10 8.46 -37.79
C LEU A 6 4.91 9.43 -37.85
N SER A 7 4.42 9.89 -36.70
CA SER A 7 3.42 10.96 -36.64
C SER A 7 4.10 12.29 -36.96
N HIS A 8 3.53 13.02 -37.93
CA HIS A 8 4.05 14.31 -38.36
C HIS A 8 2.91 15.28 -38.62
N GLN A 9 2.99 16.44 -37.96
CA GLN A 9 2.05 17.54 -38.13
C GLN A 9 2.86 18.80 -38.47
N SER A 10 2.50 19.50 -39.55
CA SER A 10 3.14 20.75 -39.97
C SER A 10 2.16 21.90 -39.79
N TYR A 11 2.46 22.80 -38.86
CA TYR A 11 1.67 23.99 -38.56
C TYR A 11 2.31 25.23 -39.19
N GLU A 12 1.59 26.36 -39.23
CA GLU A 12 2.04 27.61 -39.85
C GLU A 12 3.46 28.02 -39.40
N LYS A 13 3.73 27.97 -38.09
CA LYS A 13 4.98 28.43 -37.46
C LYS A 13 5.94 27.33 -36.99
N HIS A 14 5.52 26.07 -37.00
CA HIS A 14 6.31 24.98 -36.43
C HIS A 14 6.00 23.62 -37.09
N ASP A 15 6.98 22.73 -37.09
CA ASP A 15 6.81 21.32 -37.43
C ASP A 15 6.90 20.47 -36.16
N CYS A 16 6.00 19.50 -36.00
CA CYS A 16 6.14 18.45 -34.98
C CYS A 16 6.51 17.13 -35.65
N VAL A 17 7.45 16.41 -35.06
CA VAL A 17 7.83 15.04 -35.45
C VAL A 17 7.89 14.19 -34.21
N GLU A 18 7.09 13.12 -34.19
CA GLU A 18 7.04 12.19 -33.08
C GLU A 18 7.40 10.77 -33.53
N ILE A 19 8.29 10.15 -32.76
CA ILE A 19 8.65 8.73 -32.88
C ILE A 19 7.77 7.96 -31.90
N PRO A 20 6.85 7.08 -32.33
CA PRO A 20 5.99 6.34 -31.40
C PRO A 20 6.80 5.51 -30.38
N LYS A 21 6.33 5.44 -29.12
CA LYS A 21 7.05 4.87 -27.95
C LYS A 21 7.73 3.51 -28.20
N ASN A 22 7.11 2.63 -28.98
CA ASN A 22 7.61 1.27 -29.27
C ASN A 22 8.55 1.19 -30.50
N THR A 23 8.88 2.31 -31.13
CA THR A 23 9.73 2.34 -32.34
C THR A 23 11.19 2.17 -31.95
N LYS A 24 11.82 1.07 -32.39
CA LYS A 24 13.28 0.93 -32.35
C LYS A 24 13.91 2.04 -33.19
N ILE A 25 14.57 3.02 -32.56
CA ILE A 25 15.32 4.05 -33.28
C ILE A 25 16.43 3.38 -34.09
N THR A 26 16.58 3.79 -35.36
CA THR A 26 17.62 3.33 -36.30
C THR A 26 18.35 4.55 -36.90
N PRO A 27 19.52 4.35 -37.56
CA PRO A 27 20.18 5.43 -38.31
C PRO A 27 19.28 6.08 -39.38
N ASP A 28 18.35 5.33 -39.99
CA ASP A 28 17.40 5.87 -40.97
C ASP A 28 16.45 6.92 -40.36
N ILE A 29 16.04 6.70 -39.11
CA ILE A 29 15.19 7.64 -38.35
C ILE A 29 15.98 8.91 -38.01
N PHE A 30 17.28 8.79 -37.67
CA PHE A 30 18.16 9.94 -37.50
C PHE A 30 18.32 10.75 -38.80
N GLU A 31 18.54 10.10 -39.94
CA GLU A 31 18.62 10.77 -41.24
C GLU A 31 17.29 11.40 -41.67
N TYR A 32 16.14 10.77 -41.34
CA TYR A 32 14.83 11.38 -41.52
C TYR A 32 14.67 12.67 -40.69
N LEU A 33 15.07 12.65 -39.41
CA LEU A 33 15.01 13.81 -38.52
C LEU A 33 15.91 14.95 -39.00
N LYS A 34 17.14 14.67 -39.43
CA LYS A 34 18.03 15.68 -40.05
C LYS A 34 17.37 16.33 -41.27
N LYS A 35 16.89 15.51 -42.22
CA LYS A 35 16.24 15.97 -43.46
C LYS A 35 14.93 16.73 -43.19
N ARG A 36 14.20 16.42 -42.11
CA ARG A 36 13.02 17.20 -41.72
C ARG A 36 13.40 18.53 -41.07
N THR A 37 14.45 18.56 -40.25
CA THR A 37 14.96 19.78 -39.62
C THR A 37 15.37 20.82 -40.68
N LEU A 38 16.16 20.41 -41.68
CA LEU A 38 16.53 21.27 -42.81
C LEU A 38 15.29 21.83 -43.54
N ARG A 39 14.30 20.98 -43.84
CA ARG A 39 13.02 21.38 -44.49
C ARG A 39 12.11 22.27 -43.64
N ALA A 40 12.29 22.28 -42.32
CA ALA A 40 11.61 23.21 -41.43
C ALA A 40 12.32 24.57 -41.43
N GLN A 41 13.66 24.58 -41.41
CA GLN A 41 14.49 25.78 -41.49
C GLN A 41 14.38 26.50 -42.84
N GLU A 42 14.33 25.75 -43.96
CA GLU A 42 13.98 26.26 -45.30
C GLU A 42 12.65 27.04 -45.32
N LYS A 43 11.78 26.79 -44.35
CA LYS A 43 10.45 27.38 -44.20
C LYS A 43 10.32 28.28 -42.97
N ASN A 44 11.44 28.60 -42.31
CA ASN A 44 11.52 29.41 -41.09
C ASN A 44 10.59 28.92 -39.97
N LYS A 45 10.57 27.59 -39.72
CA LYS A 45 9.74 26.92 -38.72
C LYS A 45 10.57 26.31 -37.59
N LYS A 46 10.17 26.62 -36.35
CA LYS A 46 10.60 25.88 -35.13
C LYS A 46 10.26 24.38 -35.30
N ILE A 47 11.12 23.45 -34.89
CA ILE A 47 10.81 22.01 -34.92
C ILE A 47 10.76 21.38 -33.52
N LEU A 48 9.69 20.65 -33.22
CA LEU A 48 9.58 19.79 -32.05
C LEU A 48 9.93 18.36 -32.42
N ILE A 49 10.80 17.71 -31.63
CA ILE A 49 11.24 16.34 -31.85
C ILE A 49 10.98 15.52 -30.59
N THR A 50 9.95 14.66 -30.65
CA THR A 50 9.52 13.81 -29.55
C THR A 50 10.16 12.42 -29.67
N LEU A 51 10.95 12.00 -28.66
CA LEU A 51 11.71 10.74 -28.68
C LEU A 51 11.32 9.78 -27.53
N PRO A 52 11.32 8.45 -27.77
CA PRO A 52 11.15 7.44 -26.72
C PRO A 52 12.31 7.40 -25.72
N GLY A 53 12.04 6.83 -24.54
CA GLY A 53 13.02 6.75 -23.45
C GLY A 53 14.21 5.81 -23.72
N ASN A 54 14.01 4.67 -24.41
CA ASN A 54 15.03 3.61 -24.55
C ASN A 54 15.39 3.33 -26.02
N THR A 55 16.68 3.07 -26.30
CA THR A 55 17.22 3.01 -27.67
C THR A 55 18.39 2.02 -27.81
N ALA A 56 18.29 1.10 -28.77
CA ALA A 56 19.34 0.13 -29.11
C ALA A 56 20.25 0.62 -30.26
N VAL A 57 20.79 1.85 -30.15
CA VAL A 57 21.59 2.49 -31.21
C VAL A 57 23.08 2.56 -30.85
N SER A 58 23.96 2.47 -31.86
CA SER A 58 25.41 2.58 -31.67
C SER A 58 25.83 3.97 -31.16
N LYS A 59 26.88 4.03 -30.32
CA LYS A 59 27.46 5.30 -29.84
C LYS A 59 27.86 6.23 -31.00
N ARG A 60 28.37 5.67 -32.10
CA ARG A 60 28.80 6.41 -33.29
C ARG A 60 27.62 7.11 -33.97
N SER A 61 26.55 6.38 -34.26
CA SER A 61 25.36 6.91 -34.94
C SER A 61 24.65 7.97 -34.09
N ILE A 62 24.66 7.83 -32.75
CA ILE A 62 24.15 8.89 -31.86
C ILE A 62 25.02 10.14 -31.96
N LYS A 63 26.36 10.02 -31.90
CA LYS A 63 27.26 11.18 -32.03
C LYS A 63 27.08 11.92 -33.37
N GLU A 64 27.03 11.18 -34.48
CA GLU A 64 26.81 11.72 -35.84
C GLU A 64 25.40 12.32 -36.03
N PHE A 65 24.45 12.01 -35.14
CA PHE A 65 23.13 12.64 -35.07
C PHE A 65 23.18 13.94 -34.24
N LEU A 66 23.71 13.88 -33.01
CA LEU A 66 23.73 15.03 -32.10
C LEU A 66 24.62 16.17 -32.62
N GLN A 67 25.74 15.87 -33.29
CA GLN A 67 26.60 16.88 -33.91
C GLN A 67 25.88 17.71 -35.00
N PHE A 68 24.93 17.13 -35.74
CA PHE A 68 24.10 17.89 -36.68
C PHE A 68 23.19 18.87 -35.91
N PHE A 69 22.63 18.44 -34.78
CA PHE A 69 21.76 19.31 -33.97
C PHE A 69 22.55 20.42 -33.27
N GLN A 70 23.77 20.17 -32.77
CA GLN A 70 24.64 21.22 -32.20
C GLN A 70 24.93 22.40 -33.15
N GLN A 71 24.93 22.16 -34.47
CA GLN A 71 25.17 23.20 -35.48
C GLN A 71 23.91 24.04 -35.80
N ASN A 72 22.73 23.57 -35.39
CA ASN A 72 21.44 24.20 -35.63
C ASN A 72 20.88 24.80 -34.31
N LYS A 73 19.83 25.64 -34.37
CA LYS A 73 19.32 26.37 -33.19
C LYS A 73 17.80 26.44 -33.04
N GLU A 74 17.02 25.87 -33.95
CA GLU A 74 15.56 26.06 -34.02
C GLU A 74 14.75 24.78 -33.71
N TYR A 75 15.33 23.87 -32.92
CA TYR A 75 14.68 22.62 -32.49
C TYR A 75 14.53 22.55 -30.97
N LEU A 76 13.65 21.65 -30.53
CA LEU A 76 13.42 21.35 -29.12
C LEU A 76 13.12 19.85 -28.98
N PHE A 77 13.91 19.15 -28.16
CA PHE A 77 13.69 17.74 -27.85
C PHE A 77 12.71 17.58 -26.68
N ILE A 78 11.69 16.75 -26.88
CA ILE A 78 10.62 16.51 -25.89
C ILE A 78 10.63 15.03 -25.50
N PRO A 79 10.64 14.69 -24.19
CA PRO A 79 10.57 13.32 -23.73
C PRO A 79 9.17 12.75 -23.93
N GLN A 80 9.08 11.52 -24.44
CA GLN A 80 7.91 10.71 -24.17
C GLN A 80 7.95 10.20 -22.72
N GLU A 81 6.76 10.01 -22.14
CA GLU A 81 6.58 9.46 -20.80
C GLU A 81 7.30 8.11 -20.65
N ALA A 82 8.33 8.06 -19.79
CA ALA A 82 9.03 6.85 -19.42
C ALA A 82 9.74 7.04 -18.08
N LEU A 83 9.61 6.10 -17.14
CA LEU A 83 10.35 6.14 -15.87
C LEU A 83 11.87 5.91 -16.02
N LYS A 84 12.35 5.60 -17.23
CA LYS A 84 13.75 5.31 -17.56
C LYS A 84 14.14 5.93 -18.90
N TRP A 85 14.61 7.17 -18.88
CA TRP A 85 15.32 7.77 -20.01
C TRP A 85 16.74 7.21 -20.09
N GLY A 86 17.11 6.69 -21.27
CA GLY A 86 18.34 5.93 -21.50
C GLY A 86 19.42 6.68 -22.28
N ARG A 87 20.35 5.92 -22.86
CA ARG A 87 21.62 6.42 -23.42
C ARG A 87 21.51 7.54 -24.47
N ILE A 88 20.42 7.63 -25.22
CA ILE A 88 20.22 8.75 -26.15
C ILE A 88 19.98 10.06 -25.40
N TRP A 89 19.14 10.03 -24.35
CA TRP A 89 18.80 11.18 -23.52
C TRP A 89 19.96 11.61 -22.64
N ASP A 90 20.76 10.66 -22.15
CA ASP A 90 22.05 10.94 -21.50
C ASP A 90 22.94 11.80 -22.40
N ASN A 91 23.09 11.42 -23.67
CA ASN A 91 23.94 12.15 -24.62
C ASN A 91 23.33 13.50 -25.04
N ILE A 92 22.03 13.58 -25.28
CA ILE A 92 21.31 14.84 -25.60
C ILE A 92 21.54 15.89 -24.50
N ILE A 93 21.52 15.48 -23.23
CA ILE A 93 21.78 16.36 -22.08
C ILE A 93 23.27 16.73 -21.97
N ASN A 94 24.17 15.75 -22.13
CA ASN A 94 25.61 16.00 -22.08
C ASN A 94 26.11 16.94 -23.21
N ASP A 95 25.41 16.99 -24.33
CA ASP A 95 25.67 17.87 -25.48
C ASP A 95 24.98 19.26 -25.37
N ASP A 96 24.43 19.61 -24.18
CA ASP A 96 23.66 20.84 -23.83
C ASP A 96 22.50 21.18 -24.80
N LEU A 97 21.86 20.16 -25.38
CA LEU A 97 20.81 20.35 -26.37
C LEU A 97 19.48 20.80 -25.74
N ALA A 98 18.76 21.67 -26.45
CA ALA A 98 17.48 22.22 -26.02
C ALA A 98 16.46 21.10 -25.71
N THR A 99 16.11 20.98 -24.44
CA THR A 99 15.29 19.88 -23.88
C THR A 99 14.31 20.41 -22.84
N THR A 100 13.03 20.01 -22.94
CA THR A 100 11.98 20.45 -22.00
C THR A 100 10.71 19.57 -22.03
N ASP A 101 9.84 19.76 -21.04
CA ASP A 101 8.54 19.09 -20.92
C ASP A 101 7.53 19.60 -21.97
N MET A 102 6.57 18.76 -22.40
CA MET A 102 5.62 19.09 -23.48
C MET A 102 4.87 20.42 -23.23
N ASP A 103 4.35 20.64 -22.01
CA ASP A 103 3.61 21.83 -21.59
C ASP A 103 4.41 23.12 -21.84
N LYS A 104 5.72 23.07 -21.60
CA LYS A 104 6.65 24.20 -21.75
C LYS A 104 6.99 24.44 -23.23
N ALA A 105 7.08 23.39 -24.03
CA ALA A 105 7.19 23.50 -25.48
C ALA A 105 5.92 24.12 -26.09
N LEU A 106 4.72 23.72 -25.63
CA LEU A 106 3.45 24.28 -26.06
C LEU A 106 3.28 25.75 -25.62
N ALA A 107 3.68 26.10 -24.39
CA ALA A 107 3.71 27.48 -23.92
C ALA A 107 4.62 28.38 -24.78
N TRP A 108 5.81 27.90 -25.15
CA TRP A 108 6.74 28.59 -26.06
C TRP A 108 6.23 28.73 -27.50
N LEU A 109 5.36 27.81 -27.96
CA LEU A 109 4.69 27.94 -29.25
C LEU A 109 3.50 28.92 -29.21
N ALA A 110 2.90 29.14 -28.04
CA ALA A 110 1.80 30.07 -27.83
C ALA A 110 2.25 31.52 -27.65
N ASP A 111 3.30 31.76 -26.84
CA ASP A 111 3.82 33.10 -26.54
C ASP A 111 5.35 33.10 -26.35
N ASP A 112 6.07 33.81 -27.23
CA ASP A 112 7.52 34.01 -27.13
C ASP A 112 7.93 34.81 -25.87
N SER A 113 7.00 35.52 -25.20
CA SER A 113 7.27 36.20 -23.92
C SER A 113 7.69 35.23 -22.81
N PHE A 114 7.29 33.96 -22.91
CA PHE A 114 7.68 32.87 -22.00
C PHE A 114 9.21 32.67 -21.91
N LEU A 115 9.97 33.09 -22.93
CA LEU A 115 11.43 33.03 -22.91
C LEU A 115 12.08 34.04 -21.96
N THR A 116 11.36 35.09 -21.55
CA THR A 116 11.93 36.21 -20.78
C THR A 116 12.47 35.73 -19.43
N PRO A 117 13.80 35.85 -19.15
CA PRO A 117 14.36 35.37 -17.89
C PRO A 117 13.90 36.23 -16.72
N LYS A 118 13.20 35.62 -15.77
CA LYS A 118 12.68 36.28 -14.56
C LYS A 118 13.13 35.50 -13.33
N ILE A 119 13.85 36.19 -12.44
CA ILE A 119 14.36 35.67 -11.16
C ILE A 119 13.69 36.48 -10.04
N VAL A 120 13.04 35.80 -9.08
CA VAL A 120 12.36 36.46 -7.96
C VAL A 120 12.76 35.80 -6.64
N ARG A 121 13.26 36.60 -5.69
CA ARG A 121 13.61 36.17 -4.33
C ARG A 121 12.52 36.61 -3.35
N ARG A 122 12.20 35.75 -2.38
CA ARG A 122 11.45 36.07 -1.16
C ARG A 122 12.18 35.50 0.05
N GLU A 123 12.11 36.19 1.17
CA GLU A 123 12.40 35.61 2.48
C GLU A 123 11.09 35.07 3.09
N LEU A 124 11.19 33.88 3.67
CA LEU A 124 10.14 33.21 4.46
C LEU A 124 10.76 32.87 5.82
N GLY A 125 11.02 33.93 6.59
CA GLY A 125 11.89 33.88 7.77
C GLY A 125 13.32 33.47 7.38
N ASN A 126 13.86 32.46 8.06
CA ASN A 126 15.20 31.93 7.82
C ASN A 126 15.29 31.01 6.57
N VAL A 127 14.53 31.34 5.52
CA VAL A 127 14.52 30.62 4.23
C VAL A 127 14.47 31.61 3.08
N ALA A 128 15.38 31.49 2.11
CA ALA A 128 15.31 32.23 0.84
C ALA A 128 14.68 31.35 -0.23
N TYR A 129 13.48 31.73 -0.69
CA TYR A 129 12.83 31.11 -1.84
C TYR A 129 13.17 31.91 -3.10
N ILE A 130 13.93 31.30 -4.02
CA ILE A 130 14.38 31.91 -5.28
C ILE A 130 13.71 31.17 -6.44
N LYS A 131 12.75 31.83 -7.11
CA LYS A 131 12.12 31.31 -8.32
C LYS A 131 12.83 31.77 -9.57
N PHE A 132 13.13 30.83 -10.45
CA PHE A 132 13.67 31.03 -11.78
C PHE A 132 12.63 30.64 -12.82
N SER A 133 12.40 31.52 -13.80
CA SER A 133 11.40 31.31 -14.85
C SER A 133 11.85 31.83 -16.21
N GLY A 134 11.40 31.18 -17.28
CA GLY A 134 11.81 31.46 -18.65
C GLY A 134 13.21 30.92 -18.99
N HIS A 135 13.91 31.54 -19.94
CA HIS A 135 15.20 31.05 -20.43
C HIS A 135 16.40 31.72 -19.73
N VAL A 136 16.68 31.26 -18.51
CA VAL A 136 17.64 31.89 -17.59
C VAL A 136 19.12 31.65 -17.95
N ALA A 137 19.42 30.88 -19.00
CA ALA A 137 20.78 30.61 -19.51
C ALA A 137 21.61 31.86 -19.90
N ASN A 138 20.95 32.99 -20.18
CA ASN A 138 21.61 34.28 -20.43
C ASN A 138 21.66 35.20 -19.19
N ALA A 139 21.01 34.79 -18.10
CA ALA A 139 20.95 35.48 -16.82
C ALA A 139 21.66 34.71 -15.68
N SER A 140 22.42 33.65 -15.98
CA SER A 140 23.09 32.80 -14.98
C SER A 140 23.99 33.59 -13.99
N LYS A 141 24.66 34.65 -14.44
CA LYS A 141 25.42 35.55 -13.54
C LYS A 141 24.53 36.32 -12.55
N HIS A 142 23.29 36.63 -12.91
CA HIS A 142 22.31 37.24 -12.01
C HIS A 142 21.69 36.20 -11.06
N ALA A 143 21.52 34.95 -11.53
CA ALA A 143 21.13 33.82 -10.68
C ALA A 143 22.18 33.55 -9.59
N ALA A 144 23.46 33.38 -9.97
CA ALA A 144 24.59 33.23 -9.06
C ALA A 144 24.60 34.34 -7.99
N LYS A 145 24.54 35.62 -8.41
CA LYS A 145 24.51 36.75 -7.47
C LYS A 145 23.31 36.73 -6.51
N LYS A 146 22.15 36.20 -6.91
CA LYS A 146 20.98 36.07 -6.02
C LYS A 146 21.09 34.89 -5.05
N ILE A 147 21.87 33.87 -5.38
CA ILE A 147 22.22 32.78 -4.47
C ILE A 147 23.27 33.26 -3.47
N ILE A 148 24.35 33.91 -3.92
CA ILE A 148 25.38 34.53 -3.06
C ILE A 148 24.73 35.47 -2.04
N GLN A 149 23.88 36.41 -2.48
CA GLN A 149 23.14 37.30 -1.55
C GLN A 149 22.31 36.51 -0.52
N SER A 150 21.75 35.36 -0.91
CA SER A 150 20.99 34.51 0.02
C SER A 150 21.88 33.74 0.99
N LEU A 151 23.13 33.44 0.64
CA LEU A 151 24.14 32.78 1.48
C LEU A 151 24.79 33.75 2.48
N GLU A 152 24.98 35.01 2.09
CA GLU A 152 25.38 36.11 2.99
C GLU A 152 24.37 36.29 4.13
N GLU A 153 23.08 36.26 3.79
CA GLU A 153 21.97 36.53 4.70
C GLU A 153 21.49 35.29 5.50
N ILE A 154 21.58 34.07 4.93
CA ILE A 154 21.04 32.84 5.52
C ILE A 154 22.10 31.73 5.50
N LYS A 155 22.48 31.26 6.69
CA LYS A 155 23.39 30.10 6.84
C LYS A 155 22.62 28.79 6.61
N PRO A 156 22.91 28.01 5.54
CA PRO A 156 22.12 26.83 5.21
C PRO A 156 22.40 25.69 6.20
N SER A 157 21.36 25.20 6.87
CA SER A 157 21.40 24.06 7.80
C SER A 157 20.40 22.97 7.47
N GLY A 158 19.30 23.29 6.75
CA GLY A 158 18.29 22.31 6.35
C GLY A 158 17.51 21.71 7.52
N ARG A 159 17.44 22.41 8.66
CA ARG A 159 16.79 21.88 9.85
C ARG A 159 15.28 21.81 9.65
N MET A 160 14.74 20.59 9.59
CA MET A 160 13.30 20.34 9.75
C MET A 160 12.82 20.91 11.09
N LEU A 161 11.65 21.53 11.07
CA LEU A 161 10.96 22.07 12.24
C LEU A 161 9.86 21.10 12.70
N GLU A 162 9.65 21.01 14.00
CA GLU A 162 8.56 20.21 14.60
C GLU A 162 7.18 20.81 14.30
N VAL A 163 7.12 22.13 14.12
CA VAL A 163 5.93 22.88 13.69
C VAL A 163 6.36 23.86 12.60
N ALA A 164 5.60 23.93 11.50
CA ALA A 164 5.88 24.84 10.40
C ALA A 164 5.67 26.31 10.79
N ASN A 165 6.61 27.18 10.43
CA ASN A 165 6.49 28.63 10.65
C ASN A 165 5.54 29.25 9.61
N VAL A 166 4.74 30.23 10.01
CA VAL A 166 3.78 30.94 9.15
C VAL A 166 4.35 32.27 8.67
N PHE A 167 4.25 32.54 7.36
CA PHE A 167 4.64 33.82 6.77
C PHE A 167 3.58 34.31 5.78
N ASP A 168 2.99 35.47 6.03
CA ASP A 168 2.20 36.18 5.02
C ASP A 168 3.15 36.70 3.92
N THR A 169 2.75 36.48 2.66
CA THR A 169 3.48 36.90 1.46
C THR A 169 2.83 38.08 0.73
N GLY A 170 1.66 38.53 1.20
CA GLY A 170 0.74 39.46 0.54
C GLY A 170 -0.11 38.81 -0.57
N ILE A 171 -0.07 37.48 -0.69
CA ILE A 171 -0.82 36.69 -1.68
C ILE A 171 -1.37 35.40 -1.04
N CYS A 172 -0.55 34.74 -0.23
CA CYS A 172 -0.91 33.56 0.55
C CYS A 172 -0.17 33.56 1.91
N ASN A 173 -0.76 32.90 2.91
CA ASN A 173 -0.02 32.49 4.10
C ASN A 173 0.76 31.22 3.77
N SER A 174 2.09 31.28 3.88
CA SER A 174 3.00 30.18 3.56
C SER A 174 3.51 29.52 4.84
N TRP A 175 3.32 28.21 4.95
CA TRP A 175 3.71 27.39 6.08
C TRP A 175 4.98 26.61 5.71
N VAL A 176 6.06 26.87 6.44
CA VAL A 176 7.42 26.44 6.08
C VAL A 176 7.96 25.47 7.14
N PRO A 177 8.15 24.18 6.81
CA PRO A 177 8.59 23.15 7.78
C PRO A 177 10.11 23.07 7.94
N ILE A 178 10.88 24.04 7.44
CA ILE A 178 12.36 24.04 7.47
C ILE A 178 12.93 25.40 7.90
N SER A 179 14.15 25.41 8.40
CA SER A 179 14.90 26.62 8.76
C SER A 179 16.36 26.54 8.33
N GLY A 180 16.91 27.68 7.91
CA GLY A 180 18.24 27.81 7.33
C GLY A 180 18.28 27.09 6.00
N ALA A 181 17.53 27.59 5.01
CA ALA A 181 17.44 26.95 3.70
C ALA A 181 17.43 27.93 2.54
N ILE A 182 17.92 27.48 1.39
CA ILE A 182 17.78 28.14 0.09
C ILE A 182 17.00 27.18 -0.81
N VAL A 183 15.82 27.61 -1.23
CA VAL A 183 14.93 26.86 -2.12
C VAL A 183 15.06 27.45 -3.53
N LEU A 184 15.53 26.64 -4.47
CA LEU A 184 15.73 26.98 -5.86
C LEU A 184 14.58 26.41 -6.68
N ASP A 185 13.53 27.22 -6.90
CA ASP A 185 12.41 26.82 -7.76
C ASP A 185 12.78 27.01 -9.22
N ILE A 186 13.06 25.88 -9.88
CA ILE A 186 13.39 25.80 -11.30
C ILE A 186 12.22 25.24 -12.13
N ALA A 187 11.06 25.00 -11.52
CA ALA A 187 9.95 24.29 -12.13
C ALA A 187 9.32 25.04 -13.33
N ASP A 188 9.53 26.35 -13.41
CA ASP A 188 9.09 27.22 -14.51
C ASP A 188 10.25 27.68 -15.43
N LEU A 189 11.44 27.06 -15.34
CA LEU A 189 12.48 27.20 -16.36
C LEU A 189 12.04 26.54 -17.67
N PHE A 190 12.25 27.26 -18.78
CA PHE A 190 11.98 26.75 -20.12
C PHE A 190 12.99 25.66 -20.53
N ILE A 191 14.28 25.88 -20.31
CA ILE A 191 15.34 24.89 -20.55
C ILE A 191 16.27 24.92 -19.34
N LEU A 192 16.56 23.76 -18.77
CA LEU A 192 17.60 23.57 -17.75
C LEU A 192 18.89 23.16 -18.47
N ASN A 193 19.92 24.00 -18.41
CA ASN A 193 21.15 23.81 -19.17
C ASN A 193 22.40 23.85 -18.28
N GLN A 194 23.52 23.31 -18.75
CA GLN A 194 24.74 23.16 -17.97
C GLN A 194 25.28 24.52 -17.52
N ARG A 195 25.24 25.55 -18.38
CA ARG A 195 25.70 26.91 -18.05
C ARG A 195 24.95 27.56 -16.88
N PHE A 196 23.66 27.27 -16.72
CA PHE A 196 22.88 27.74 -15.57
C PHE A 196 23.27 26.99 -14.29
N LEU A 197 23.41 25.66 -14.36
CA LEU A 197 23.78 24.85 -13.20
C LEU A 197 25.23 25.05 -12.73
N SER A 198 26.19 25.22 -13.64
CA SER A 198 27.57 25.62 -13.28
C SER A 198 27.58 26.91 -12.45
N ALA A 199 26.85 27.94 -12.87
CA ALA A 199 26.76 29.21 -12.12
C ALA A 199 26.03 29.08 -10.77
N ILE A 200 25.21 28.05 -10.57
CA ILE A 200 24.65 27.71 -9.25
C ILE A 200 25.70 27.01 -8.39
N THR A 201 26.40 26.02 -8.95
CA THR A 201 27.44 25.27 -8.24
C THR A 201 28.60 26.17 -7.82
N GLU A 202 29.12 27.02 -8.73
CA GLU A 202 30.16 28.03 -8.44
C GLU A 202 29.76 28.94 -7.26
N ALA A 203 28.51 29.40 -7.23
CA ALA A 203 27.97 30.25 -6.17
C ALA A 203 27.77 29.54 -4.82
N LEU A 204 27.65 28.21 -4.82
CA LEU A 204 27.61 27.38 -3.60
C LEU A 204 29.02 27.04 -3.11
N GLU A 205 29.93 26.72 -4.04
CA GLU A 205 31.32 26.37 -3.75
C GLU A 205 32.09 27.54 -3.11
N GLU A 206 31.79 28.79 -3.47
CA GLU A 206 32.30 30.00 -2.79
C GLU A 206 32.03 30.00 -1.27
N TYR A 207 30.95 29.34 -0.82
CA TYR A 207 30.56 29.21 0.58
C TYR A 207 30.87 27.82 1.16
N ASN A 208 31.68 27.01 0.48
CA ASN A 208 31.99 25.60 0.81
C ASN A 208 30.74 24.70 0.87
N LEU A 209 29.75 24.99 0.03
CA LEU A 209 28.51 24.22 -0.10
C LEU A 209 28.40 23.51 -1.44
N SER A 210 27.49 22.55 -1.49
CA SER A 210 27.15 21.76 -2.67
C SER A 210 25.64 21.78 -2.91
N VAL A 211 25.23 21.41 -4.13
CA VAL A 211 23.82 21.12 -4.46
C VAL A 211 23.19 19.99 -3.63
N SER A 212 24.04 19.15 -3.01
CA SER A 212 23.65 18.08 -2.08
C SER A 212 23.58 18.51 -0.61
N SER A 213 24.06 19.71 -0.27
CA SER A 213 24.11 20.20 1.12
C SER A 213 22.70 20.36 1.70
N LYS A 214 22.50 19.94 2.95
CA LYS A 214 21.16 19.78 3.56
C LYS A 214 20.26 21.02 3.52
N GLY A 215 20.84 22.22 3.50
CA GLY A 215 20.11 23.49 3.40
C GLY A 215 19.79 23.95 1.97
N ILE A 216 20.20 23.23 0.93
CA ILE A 216 19.94 23.56 -0.48
C ILE A 216 18.88 22.61 -1.03
N PHE A 217 17.76 23.15 -1.51
CA PHE A 217 16.62 22.40 -2.03
C PHE A 217 16.20 22.88 -3.42
N PHE A 218 15.62 21.98 -4.22
CA PHE A 218 15.10 22.29 -5.55
C PHE A 218 13.59 21.98 -5.66
N VAL A 219 12.82 22.89 -6.26
CA VAL A 219 11.47 22.59 -6.78
C VAL A 219 11.59 22.32 -8.27
N THR A 220 11.06 21.18 -8.71
CA THR A 220 11.14 20.69 -10.10
C THR A 220 9.73 20.55 -10.69
N SER A 221 9.63 20.55 -12.02
CA SER A 221 8.33 20.45 -12.73
C SER A 221 7.73 19.05 -12.77
N GLY A 222 8.52 18.02 -12.46
CA GLY A 222 8.15 16.62 -12.56
C GLY A 222 9.39 15.73 -12.69
N LEU A 223 9.17 14.42 -12.89
CA LEU A 223 10.23 13.43 -12.93
C LEU A 223 11.28 13.68 -14.04
N PHE A 224 10.91 14.23 -15.20
CA PHE A 224 11.88 14.50 -16.27
C PHE A 224 12.87 15.60 -15.88
N GLN A 225 12.40 16.78 -15.46
CA GLN A 225 13.31 17.86 -15.02
C GLN A 225 14.12 17.45 -13.78
N SER A 226 13.54 16.67 -12.87
CA SER A 226 14.24 16.05 -11.73
C SER A 226 15.40 15.15 -12.19
N TRP A 227 15.15 14.29 -13.18
CA TRP A 227 16.15 13.42 -13.79
C TRP A 227 17.20 14.20 -14.59
N GLN A 228 16.80 15.21 -15.37
CA GLN A 228 17.68 16.12 -16.11
C GLN A 228 18.65 16.86 -15.17
N LEU A 229 18.14 17.39 -14.05
CA LEU A 229 18.94 18.02 -13.00
C LEU A 229 19.97 17.04 -12.41
N LYS A 230 19.54 15.85 -12.01
CA LYS A 230 20.42 14.78 -11.51
C LYS A 230 21.48 14.36 -12.54
N LYS A 231 21.17 14.38 -13.85
CA LYS A 231 22.09 14.01 -14.94
C LYS A 231 23.14 15.08 -15.21
N ILE A 232 22.75 16.36 -15.33
CA ILE A 232 23.71 17.46 -15.51
C ILE A 232 24.64 17.57 -14.30
N LEU A 233 24.12 17.34 -13.09
CA LEU A 233 24.90 17.26 -11.84
C LEU A 233 25.63 15.91 -11.65
N LYS A 234 25.82 15.12 -12.72
CA LYS A 234 26.64 13.88 -12.77
C LYS A 234 26.27 12.82 -11.72
N GLY A 235 24.99 12.76 -11.33
CA GLY A 235 24.49 11.80 -10.33
C GLY A 235 24.68 12.22 -8.87
N GLN A 236 25.08 13.48 -8.60
CA GLN A 236 25.04 14.03 -7.24
C GLN A 236 23.63 13.94 -6.64
N THR A 237 23.55 13.68 -5.34
CA THR A 237 22.28 13.74 -4.60
C THR A 237 21.76 15.18 -4.60
N ILE A 238 20.46 15.34 -4.86
CA ILE A 238 19.77 16.64 -4.73
C ILE A 238 18.67 16.48 -3.70
N ASN A 239 18.47 17.52 -2.87
CA ASN A 239 17.33 17.57 -1.98
C ASN A 239 16.17 18.21 -2.75
N GLU A 240 15.09 17.46 -2.97
CA GLU A 240 13.89 17.97 -3.63
C GLU A 240 12.83 18.34 -2.61
N ILE A 241 12.14 19.45 -2.86
CA ILE A 241 11.06 19.97 -2.05
C ILE A 241 9.81 20.15 -2.92
N GLY A 242 8.64 20.05 -2.31
CA GLY A 242 7.36 20.22 -2.98
C GLY A 242 6.56 21.39 -2.43
N ASN A 243 5.68 21.93 -3.27
CA ASN A 243 4.79 23.02 -2.91
C ASN A 243 3.33 22.58 -3.08
N MET A 244 2.53 22.80 -2.04
CA MET A 244 1.09 22.55 -2.02
C MET A 244 0.33 23.87 -1.87
N ILE A 245 -0.84 23.99 -2.49
CA ILE A 245 -1.77 25.09 -2.20
C ILE A 245 -3.01 24.53 -1.52
N ARG A 246 -3.46 25.22 -0.46
CA ARG A 246 -4.72 24.95 0.24
C ARG A 246 -5.65 26.14 0.04
N VAL A 247 -6.60 26.00 -0.87
CA VAL A 247 -7.67 26.97 -1.09
C VAL A 247 -8.76 26.71 -0.04
N ILE A 248 -9.20 27.79 0.57
CA ILE A 248 -10.08 27.82 1.74
C ILE A 248 -11.36 28.56 1.36
N SER A 249 -12.51 27.94 1.61
CA SER A 249 -13.79 28.62 1.39
C SER A 249 -13.97 29.76 2.40
N SER A 250 -14.36 30.93 1.89
CA SER A 250 -14.61 32.16 2.66
C SER A 250 -15.81 32.08 3.62
N ARG A 251 -16.49 30.93 3.69
CA ARG A 251 -17.74 30.71 4.43
C ARG A 251 -17.58 30.02 5.78
N ASP A 252 -16.43 29.38 6.05
CA ASP A 252 -16.21 28.60 7.28
C ASP A 252 -15.31 29.36 8.27
N SER A 253 -15.77 29.49 9.51
CA SER A 253 -15.14 30.26 10.58
C SER A 253 -14.12 29.47 11.43
N ASP A 254 -14.11 28.13 11.39
CA ASP A 254 -13.24 27.30 12.23
C ASP A 254 -11.95 26.81 11.49
N ASN A 255 -11.76 27.33 10.28
CA ASN A 255 -10.69 26.97 9.34
C ASN A 255 -9.29 26.97 9.96
N GLU A 256 -8.91 27.95 10.78
CA GLU A 256 -7.54 28.04 11.31
C GLU A 256 -7.19 26.85 12.21
N SER A 257 -8.14 26.39 13.04
CA SER A 257 -7.93 25.23 13.92
C SER A 257 -7.85 23.92 13.12
N LYS A 258 -8.51 23.84 11.97
CA LYS A 258 -8.44 22.70 11.05
C LYS A 258 -7.09 22.67 10.32
N ILE A 259 -6.70 23.80 9.73
CA ILE A 259 -5.44 23.99 8.98
C ILE A 259 -4.22 23.66 9.86
N GLN A 260 -4.16 24.15 11.09
CA GLN A 260 -3.03 23.85 12.01
C GLN A 260 -2.86 22.35 12.28
N LYS A 261 -3.95 21.55 12.22
CA LYS A 261 -3.91 20.09 12.42
C LYS A 261 -3.59 19.34 11.12
N GLU A 262 -4.15 19.76 9.98
CA GLU A 262 -3.74 19.32 8.63
C GLU A 262 -2.21 19.44 8.47
N LEU A 263 -1.65 20.59 8.88
CA LEU A 263 -0.23 20.90 8.83
C LEU A 263 0.65 20.08 9.78
N ALA A 264 0.22 19.88 11.03
CA ALA A 264 1.00 19.11 12.00
C ALA A 264 1.20 17.66 11.52
N ALA A 265 0.16 17.05 10.95
CA ALA A 265 0.25 15.71 10.40
C ALA A 265 1.05 15.66 9.09
N ILE A 266 0.87 16.60 8.14
CA ILE A 266 1.71 16.69 6.94
C ILE A 266 3.19 16.85 7.32
N THR A 267 3.50 17.71 8.30
CA THR A 267 4.87 17.91 8.79
C THR A 267 5.43 16.62 9.41
N SER A 268 4.63 15.88 10.18
CA SER A 268 5.05 14.58 10.73
C SER A 268 5.28 13.54 9.61
N ALA A 269 4.37 13.41 8.65
CA ALA A 269 4.52 12.48 7.52
C ALA A 269 5.73 12.83 6.63
N SER A 270 5.99 14.11 6.39
CA SER A 270 7.21 14.62 5.73
C SER A 270 8.49 14.19 6.46
N GLN A 271 8.48 14.13 7.81
CA GLN A 271 9.60 13.68 8.64
C GLN A 271 9.73 12.15 8.74
N LYS A 272 8.62 11.38 8.65
CA LYS A 272 8.61 9.90 8.67
C LYS A 272 9.30 9.27 7.45
N ASN A 273 9.48 10.02 6.36
CA ASN A 273 10.13 9.55 5.12
C ASN A 273 11.66 9.54 5.25
N ASP A 274 12.33 8.56 4.62
CA ASP A 274 13.80 8.52 4.50
C ASP A 274 14.25 8.59 3.02
N PRO A 275 15.02 9.61 2.60
CA PRO A 275 15.31 10.84 3.34
C PRO A 275 14.05 11.74 3.45
N PRO A 276 13.94 12.58 4.50
CA PRO A 276 12.78 13.45 4.72
C PRO A 276 12.36 14.27 3.51
N LYS A 277 11.05 14.43 3.36
CA LYS A 277 10.40 15.05 2.19
C LYS A 277 9.61 16.29 2.62
N PRO A 278 10.26 17.45 2.84
CA PRO A 278 9.56 18.67 3.20
C PRO A 278 8.56 19.08 2.12
N LEU A 279 7.41 19.61 2.57
CA LEU A 279 6.38 20.21 1.72
C LEU A 279 6.01 21.58 2.27
N PHE A 280 6.03 22.61 1.43
CA PHE A 280 5.48 23.92 1.78
C PHE A 280 3.96 23.88 1.54
N LEU A 281 3.18 24.40 2.49
CA LEU A 281 1.74 24.62 2.27
C LEU A 281 1.48 26.11 2.10
N HIS A 282 0.75 26.49 1.06
CA HIS A 282 0.36 27.87 0.78
C HIS A 282 -1.16 27.99 0.90
N THR A 283 -1.62 28.50 2.04
CA THR A 283 -3.04 28.73 2.32
C THR A 283 -3.53 30.04 1.70
N VAL A 284 -4.66 29.97 0.99
CA VAL A 284 -5.29 31.09 0.27
C VAL A 284 -6.81 31.06 0.41
N GLN A 285 -7.46 32.22 0.33
CA GLN A 285 -8.92 32.33 0.26
C GLN A 285 -9.35 32.66 -1.17
N GLY A 286 -10.24 31.84 -1.73
CA GLY A 286 -10.81 32.04 -3.07
C GLY A 286 -9.88 31.68 -4.24
N HIS A 287 -10.49 31.34 -5.37
CA HIS A 287 -9.79 30.95 -6.59
C HIS A 287 -8.82 32.03 -7.14
N ASP A 288 -9.19 33.32 -7.14
CA ASP A 288 -8.31 34.40 -7.62
C ASP A 288 -6.98 34.53 -6.86
N SER A 289 -6.98 34.20 -5.58
CA SER A 289 -5.77 34.16 -4.75
C SER A 289 -4.96 32.90 -5.07
N ALA A 290 -5.65 31.77 -5.29
CA ALA A 290 -5.04 30.53 -5.76
C ALA A 290 -4.33 30.71 -7.10
N LEU A 291 -4.93 31.36 -8.11
CA LEU A 291 -4.31 31.65 -9.42
C LEU A 291 -2.96 32.37 -9.26
N LYS A 292 -2.92 33.43 -8.43
CA LYS A 292 -1.70 34.21 -8.16
C LYS A 292 -0.63 33.39 -7.43
N THR A 293 -1.06 32.49 -6.55
CA THR A 293 -0.18 31.62 -5.75
C THR A 293 0.36 30.44 -6.58
N ILE A 294 -0.44 29.92 -7.51
CA ILE A 294 -0.06 28.95 -8.54
C ILE A 294 1.07 29.50 -9.39
N ASP A 295 0.90 30.70 -9.95
CA ASP A 295 1.93 31.35 -10.75
C ASP A 295 3.19 31.69 -9.93
N TYR A 296 3.06 31.87 -8.62
CA TYR A 296 4.18 32.16 -7.74
C TYR A 296 4.95 30.91 -7.29
N PHE A 297 4.27 29.83 -6.88
CA PHE A 297 4.88 28.68 -6.17
C PHE A 297 4.88 27.36 -6.95
N SER A 298 4.42 27.31 -8.20
CA SER A 298 4.67 26.14 -9.08
C SER A 298 4.17 24.78 -8.50
N PRO A 299 2.96 24.69 -7.91
CA PRO A 299 2.60 23.62 -6.99
C PRO A 299 2.54 22.22 -7.62
N ASP A 300 2.92 21.22 -6.83
CA ASP A 300 2.70 19.79 -7.10
C ASP A 300 1.23 19.38 -6.91
N LEU A 301 0.52 20.08 -6.01
CA LEU A 301 -0.82 19.70 -5.54
C LEU A 301 -1.62 20.93 -5.10
N VAL A 302 -2.91 20.98 -5.46
CA VAL A 302 -3.84 22.04 -5.06
C VAL A 302 -5.07 21.40 -4.43
N ILE A 303 -5.28 21.62 -3.14
CA ILE A 303 -6.44 21.16 -2.36
C ILE A 303 -7.41 22.34 -2.20
N VAL A 304 -8.70 22.16 -2.51
CA VAL A 304 -9.71 23.23 -2.44
C VAL A 304 -10.96 22.77 -1.69
N ASP A 305 -11.64 23.60 -0.90
CA ASP A 305 -12.81 23.06 -0.15
C ASP A 305 -14.00 22.72 -1.08
N GLU A 306 -14.25 23.54 -2.12
CA GLU A 306 -15.44 23.40 -2.97
C GLU A 306 -15.10 23.00 -4.43
N ILE A 307 -15.93 22.13 -5.04
CA ILE A 307 -15.81 21.74 -6.46
C ILE A 307 -15.98 22.96 -7.39
N SER A 308 -16.76 23.96 -6.97
CA SER A 308 -16.90 25.27 -7.63
C SER A 308 -15.54 25.96 -7.82
N GLU A 309 -14.71 26.01 -6.77
CA GLU A 309 -13.35 26.52 -6.82
C GLU A 309 -12.44 25.62 -7.66
N ALA A 310 -12.60 24.30 -7.57
CA ALA A 310 -11.80 23.36 -8.38
C ALA A 310 -12.00 23.62 -9.89
N THR A 311 -13.25 23.84 -10.30
CA THR A 311 -13.62 24.15 -11.69
C THR A 311 -13.19 25.55 -12.09
N ALA A 312 -13.42 26.57 -11.25
CA ALA A 312 -13.00 27.95 -11.52
C ALA A 312 -11.47 28.08 -11.66
N ILE A 313 -10.72 27.33 -10.85
CA ILE A 313 -9.27 27.24 -10.99
C ILE A 313 -8.93 26.49 -12.28
N LYS A 314 -9.43 25.26 -12.53
CA LYS A 314 -9.16 24.50 -13.78
C LYS A 314 -9.46 25.29 -15.07
N GLN A 315 -10.47 26.16 -15.08
CA GLN A 315 -10.83 26.96 -16.25
C GLN A 315 -9.91 28.17 -16.50
N ASN A 316 -9.32 28.75 -15.45
CA ASN A 316 -8.41 29.89 -15.56
C ASN A 316 -6.92 29.48 -15.50
N VAL A 317 -6.66 28.26 -15.00
CA VAL A 317 -5.45 27.44 -15.07
C VAL A 317 -5.63 26.44 -16.23
N LEU A 318 -5.72 26.84 -17.50
CA LEU A 318 -4.92 27.87 -18.15
C LEU A 318 -5.43 28.21 -19.56
N LYS A 319 -4.91 29.32 -20.11
CA LYS A 319 -4.74 29.51 -21.57
C LYS A 319 -3.26 29.57 -22.03
N SER A 320 -2.29 29.29 -21.15
CA SER A 320 -0.86 29.54 -21.41
C SER A 320 0.17 28.57 -20.79
N ARG A 321 -0.25 27.57 -20.00
CA ARG A 321 0.60 26.60 -19.26
C ARG A 321 -0.20 25.30 -18.92
N GLY A 322 -0.99 24.80 -19.87
CA GLY A 322 -1.94 23.70 -19.63
C GLY A 322 -1.30 22.43 -19.06
N GLU A 323 -2.12 21.56 -18.46
CA GLU A 323 -1.78 20.22 -17.94
C GLU A 323 -0.90 20.16 -16.67
N LYS A 324 -0.06 21.15 -16.35
CA LYS A 324 0.84 21.05 -15.18
C LYS A 324 0.16 20.86 -13.81
N ILE A 325 -1.06 21.39 -13.56
CA ILE A 325 -1.81 21.08 -12.31
C ILE A 325 -2.79 19.92 -12.52
N ASN A 326 -2.22 18.74 -12.72
CA ASN A 326 -2.95 17.46 -12.79
C ASN A 326 -3.86 17.21 -11.57
N HIS A 327 -3.55 17.82 -10.41
CA HIS A 327 -4.22 17.57 -9.15
C HIS A 327 -4.70 18.87 -8.48
N ILE A 328 -5.68 19.52 -9.11
CA ILE A 328 -6.66 20.36 -8.39
C ILE A 328 -7.72 19.41 -7.84
N ILE A 329 -7.49 18.93 -6.61
CA ILE A 329 -8.33 17.98 -5.88
C ILE A 329 -9.23 18.78 -4.94
N PRO A 330 -10.55 18.86 -5.17
CA PRO A 330 -11.45 19.29 -4.12
C PRO A 330 -11.32 18.38 -2.87
N ALA A 331 -11.44 18.92 -1.67
CA ALA A 331 -11.68 18.15 -0.44
C ALA A 331 -13.00 17.35 -0.50
N THR A 332 -13.79 17.62 -1.54
CA THR A 332 -15.02 16.93 -1.97
C THR A 332 -14.87 16.13 -3.28
N ASP A 333 -13.65 15.95 -3.81
CA ASP A 333 -13.28 14.99 -4.86
C ASP A 333 -13.42 13.56 -4.34
N PRO A 334 -13.90 12.54 -5.07
CA PRO A 334 -14.00 11.17 -4.55
C PRO A 334 -12.73 10.65 -3.84
N GLY A 335 -11.52 11.03 -4.24
CA GLY A 335 -10.28 10.64 -3.54
C GLY A 335 -10.07 11.26 -2.15
N LEU A 336 -10.70 12.41 -1.85
CA LEU A 336 -10.71 13.08 -0.54
C LEU A 336 -12.10 13.06 0.14
N ARG A 337 -13.17 12.79 -0.62
CA ARG A 337 -14.52 12.47 -0.16
C ARG A 337 -14.62 11.02 0.29
N ILE A 338 -13.64 10.20 -0.11
CA ILE A 338 -13.22 9.00 0.62
C ILE A 338 -12.78 9.30 2.09
N LEU A 339 -12.82 10.57 2.52
CA LEU A 339 -12.71 11.01 3.92
C LEU A 339 -13.92 11.82 4.44
N SER A 340 -15.11 11.87 3.81
CA SER A 340 -16.37 12.27 4.49
C SER A 340 -17.63 11.96 3.67
N PRO A 341 -18.76 11.56 4.30
CA PRO A 341 -19.60 12.62 4.87
C PRO A 341 -19.66 12.66 6.40
N GLN A 342 -19.82 11.50 7.06
CA GLN A 342 -20.11 11.45 8.50
C GLN A 342 -18.94 11.01 9.38
N MET A 343 -18.02 10.19 8.86
CA MET A 343 -16.90 9.61 9.62
C MET A 343 -15.80 10.59 10.06
N ILE A 344 -15.93 11.89 9.74
CA ILE A 344 -15.06 12.95 10.27
C ILE A 344 -15.76 13.87 11.28
N THR A 345 -17.09 13.81 11.41
CA THR A 345 -17.92 14.82 12.10
C THR A 345 -17.55 15.08 13.57
N LYS A 346 -16.77 14.21 14.22
CA LYS A 346 -16.22 14.40 15.59
C LYS A 346 -14.74 14.02 15.72
N GLY A 347 -14.00 13.93 14.61
CA GLY A 347 -12.56 13.63 14.60
C GLY A 347 -12.01 13.28 13.21
N TYR A 348 -11.38 14.26 12.54
CA TYR A 348 -10.44 14.03 11.44
C TYR A 348 -9.30 13.11 11.92
N ASP A 349 -9.01 12.01 11.19
CA ASP A 349 -7.71 11.32 11.30
C ASP A 349 -6.71 12.05 10.39
N TYR A 350 -5.98 12.99 10.98
CA TYR A 350 -5.04 13.84 10.24
C TYR A 350 -3.80 13.06 9.76
N ASP A 351 -3.39 11.99 10.44
CA ASP A 351 -2.29 11.12 9.99
C ASP A 351 -2.65 10.48 8.64
N LEU A 352 -3.87 9.93 8.51
CA LEU A 352 -4.34 9.33 7.26
C LEU A 352 -4.44 10.35 6.10
N PHE A 353 -4.95 11.56 6.39
CA PHE A 353 -4.96 12.66 5.43
C PHE A 353 -3.54 13.02 4.96
N ALA A 354 -2.59 13.09 5.88
CA ALA A 354 -1.19 13.37 5.57
C ALA A 354 -0.52 12.23 4.76
N GLU A 355 -0.83 10.97 5.05
CA GLU A 355 -0.32 9.81 4.32
C GLU A 355 -0.86 9.76 2.88
N TYR A 356 -2.14 10.09 2.66
CA TYR A 356 -2.71 10.30 1.31
C TYR A 356 -1.98 11.43 0.56
N VAL A 357 -1.81 12.58 1.20
CA VAL A 357 -1.12 13.75 0.62
C VAL A 357 0.33 13.43 0.24
N MET A 358 1.09 12.79 1.13
CA MET A 358 2.47 12.36 0.86
C MET A 358 2.51 11.33 -0.27
N SER A 359 1.59 10.37 -0.31
CA SER A 359 1.51 9.38 -1.38
C SER A 359 1.24 10.03 -2.74
N ARG A 360 0.30 10.98 -2.83
CA ARG A 360 0.04 11.73 -4.07
C ARG A 360 1.25 12.56 -4.49
N TYR A 361 1.93 13.25 -3.55
CA TYR A 361 3.18 13.96 -3.87
C TYR A 361 4.29 13.05 -4.43
N LEU A 362 4.48 11.87 -3.84
CA LEU A 362 5.54 10.94 -4.24
C LEU A 362 5.27 10.26 -5.59
N HIS A 363 4.03 9.84 -5.85
CA HIS A 363 3.69 9.04 -7.03
C HIS A 363 3.23 9.85 -8.23
N ASN A 364 2.59 11.01 -8.03
CA ASN A 364 1.94 11.74 -9.13
C ASN A 364 2.89 12.56 -10.03
N ARG A 365 4.19 12.68 -9.71
CA ARG A 365 5.16 13.49 -10.49
C ARG A 365 5.44 12.96 -11.93
N GLY A 366 4.58 12.12 -12.50
CA GLY A 366 4.68 11.62 -13.88
C GLY A 366 3.46 10.96 -14.54
N LYS A 367 2.27 10.84 -13.90
CA LYS A 367 1.02 10.36 -14.53
C LYS A 367 -0.24 10.79 -13.73
N PRO A 368 -1.43 10.97 -14.34
CA PRO A 368 -2.60 11.50 -13.61
C PRO A 368 -3.67 10.46 -13.17
N ASN A 369 -3.89 9.36 -13.91
CA ASN A 369 -5.18 8.62 -13.87
C ASN A 369 -5.26 7.37 -12.98
N GLU A 370 -4.15 6.81 -12.51
CA GLU A 370 -4.16 5.60 -11.67
C GLU A 370 -4.38 5.98 -10.19
N THR A 371 -5.45 5.46 -9.57
CA THR A 371 -5.74 5.67 -8.14
C THR A 371 -5.55 4.36 -7.39
N TYR A 372 -4.49 4.32 -6.58
CA TYR A 372 -4.20 3.22 -5.66
C TYR A 372 -4.53 3.61 -4.22
N ILE A 373 -5.27 2.75 -3.54
CA ILE A 373 -5.62 2.89 -2.13
C ILE A 373 -4.98 1.72 -1.40
N TYR A 374 -3.86 1.96 -0.73
CA TYR A 374 -3.08 0.97 0.02
C TYR A 374 -3.27 1.16 1.52
N TYR A 375 -3.56 0.07 2.23
CA TYR A 375 -3.39 -0.06 3.67
C TYR A 375 -2.55 -1.31 3.91
N LEU A 376 -1.29 -1.13 4.27
CA LEU A 376 -0.40 -2.23 4.64
C LEU A 376 -0.36 -2.36 6.16
N ASN A 377 -0.26 -3.58 6.66
CA ASN A 377 -0.03 -3.91 8.07
C ASN A 377 -0.88 -3.07 9.05
N THR A 378 -2.19 -3.05 8.82
CA THR A 378 -3.18 -2.22 9.53
C THR A 378 -4.06 -3.09 10.45
N ASP A 379 -4.55 -2.54 11.56
CA ASP A 379 -5.42 -3.26 12.50
C ASP A 379 -6.86 -3.45 11.96
N GLN A 380 -7.55 -4.47 12.46
CA GLN A 380 -8.91 -4.83 12.03
C GLN A 380 -9.92 -3.69 12.19
N ASP A 381 -9.80 -2.91 13.27
CA ASP A 381 -10.79 -1.88 13.61
C ASP A 381 -10.61 -0.63 12.74
N ARG A 382 -9.41 -0.41 12.19
CA ARG A 382 -9.14 0.50 11.06
C ARG A 382 -9.63 -0.09 9.74
N MET A 383 -9.22 -1.31 9.38
CA MET A 383 -9.63 -1.96 8.12
C MET A 383 -11.16 -2.00 7.95
N ARG A 384 -11.92 -2.36 9.00
CA ARG A 384 -13.40 -2.39 8.96
C ARG A 384 -14.01 -1.01 8.72
N LYS A 385 -13.52 0.04 9.39
CA LYS A 385 -13.99 1.42 9.16
C LYS A 385 -13.71 1.84 7.72
N THR A 386 -12.48 1.64 7.26
CA THR A 386 -12.04 2.00 5.91
C THR A 386 -12.82 1.25 4.83
N SER A 387 -13.15 -0.02 5.03
CA SER A 387 -13.75 -0.85 3.95
C SER A 387 -15.26 -0.68 3.86
N MET A 388 -15.99 -0.58 4.99
CA MET A 388 -17.39 -0.11 4.98
C MET A 388 -17.49 1.28 4.34
N PHE A 389 -16.52 2.14 4.64
CA PHE A 389 -16.44 3.46 4.04
C PHE A 389 -16.20 3.40 2.51
N LEU A 390 -15.27 2.55 2.05
CA LEU A 390 -14.93 2.41 0.63
C LEU A 390 -16.04 1.74 -0.18
N GLY A 391 -16.80 0.80 0.38
CA GLY A 391 -17.98 0.23 -0.27
C GLY A 391 -18.97 1.33 -0.66
N GLY A 392 -19.49 2.06 0.32
CA GLY A 392 -20.48 3.10 0.10
C GLY A 392 -20.06 4.22 -0.87
N GLU A 393 -18.81 4.70 -0.84
CA GLU A 393 -18.35 5.70 -1.82
C GLU A 393 -18.09 5.10 -3.21
N LEU A 394 -17.58 3.87 -3.31
CA LEU A 394 -17.24 3.24 -4.59
C LEU A 394 -18.41 2.51 -5.27
N SER A 395 -19.54 2.32 -4.59
CA SER A 395 -20.84 1.80 -5.08
C SER A 395 -21.27 2.27 -6.48
N HIS A 396 -20.81 3.45 -6.91
CA HIS A 396 -21.11 4.06 -8.22
C HIS A 396 -20.01 3.80 -9.30
N VAL A 397 -19.09 2.88 -9.02
CA VAL A 397 -17.88 2.53 -9.78
C VAL A 397 -17.60 1.02 -9.77
N ILE A 398 -17.83 0.35 -8.64
CA ILE A 398 -17.75 -1.11 -8.49
C ILE A 398 -19.14 -1.75 -8.67
N ASP A 399 -19.19 -3.08 -8.84
CA ASP A 399 -20.45 -3.81 -8.85
C ASP A 399 -20.93 -4.17 -7.42
N GLU A 400 -22.22 -4.48 -7.29
CA GLU A 400 -22.88 -4.77 -6.00
C GLU A 400 -22.25 -6.00 -5.30
N ASP A 401 -21.78 -6.97 -6.08
CA ASP A 401 -21.03 -8.13 -5.57
C ASP A 401 -19.71 -7.67 -4.90
N LEU A 402 -18.90 -6.85 -5.57
CA LEU A 402 -17.64 -6.34 -5.01
C LEU A 402 -17.88 -5.39 -3.82
N GLU A 403 -18.95 -4.60 -3.83
CA GLU A 403 -19.34 -3.77 -2.68
C GLU A 403 -19.62 -4.64 -1.46
N GLN A 404 -20.44 -5.68 -1.59
CA GLN A 404 -20.71 -6.65 -0.52
C GLN A 404 -19.45 -7.38 -0.04
N ILE A 405 -18.52 -7.72 -0.94
CA ILE A 405 -17.22 -8.31 -0.60
C ILE A 405 -16.39 -7.35 0.27
N ILE A 406 -16.22 -6.10 -0.18
CA ILE A 406 -15.41 -5.07 0.47
C ILE A 406 -15.99 -4.71 1.85
N GLU A 407 -17.32 -4.54 1.95
CA GLU A 407 -17.96 -4.27 3.24
C GLU A 407 -17.82 -5.44 4.23
N TYR A 408 -18.03 -6.68 3.78
CA TYR A 408 -18.20 -7.82 4.68
C TYR A 408 -16.90 -8.47 5.15
N LEU A 409 -15.88 -8.60 4.29
CA LEU A 409 -14.64 -9.32 4.64
C LEU A 409 -13.98 -8.82 5.94
N PRO A 410 -13.84 -7.50 6.19
CA PRO A 410 -13.23 -6.98 7.41
C PRO A 410 -14.18 -6.95 8.63
N GLN A 411 -15.44 -7.34 8.47
CA GLN A 411 -16.35 -7.61 9.59
C GLN A 411 -16.08 -8.98 10.22
N CYS A 412 -15.49 -9.92 9.45
CA CYS A 412 -15.12 -11.24 9.94
C CYS A 412 -14.00 -11.18 10.99
N GLU A 413 -14.15 -11.94 12.08
CA GLU A 413 -13.28 -11.91 13.27
C GLU A 413 -11.80 -12.28 12.96
N THR A 414 -10.87 -11.31 13.08
CA THR A 414 -9.42 -11.55 12.96
C THR A 414 -8.74 -11.70 14.32
N GLN A 415 -7.50 -12.18 14.33
CA GLN A 415 -6.70 -12.23 15.56
C GLN A 415 -6.45 -10.82 16.13
N PRO A 416 -6.46 -10.61 17.46
CA PRO A 416 -6.37 -9.28 18.07
C PRO A 416 -5.06 -8.52 17.79
N ASP A 417 -3.95 -9.23 17.67
CA ASP A 417 -2.60 -8.66 17.50
C ASP A 417 -2.06 -8.80 16.06
N ALA A 418 -2.81 -9.44 15.15
CA ALA A 418 -2.39 -9.62 13.77
C ALA A 418 -2.83 -8.43 12.90
N GLN A 419 -1.93 -8.02 12.02
CA GLN A 419 -2.16 -6.94 11.08
C GLN A 419 -2.59 -7.53 9.73
N GLY A 420 -3.53 -6.88 9.05
CA GLY A 420 -3.93 -7.23 7.68
C GLY A 420 -3.44 -6.20 6.66
N SER A 421 -3.61 -6.53 5.39
CA SER A 421 -3.33 -5.60 4.28
C SER A 421 -4.49 -5.55 3.30
N PHE A 422 -4.71 -4.41 2.66
CA PHE A 422 -5.85 -4.10 1.79
C PHE A 422 -5.38 -3.18 0.66
N THR A 423 -5.76 -3.45 -0.59
CA THR A 423 -5.38 -2.68 -1.78
C THR A 423 -6.54 -2.62 -2.77
N ILE A 424 -6.96 -1.41 -3.16
CA ILE A 424 -7.81 -1.19 -4.33
C ILE A 424 -7.02 -0.42 -5.39
N ALA A 425 -7.17 -0.81 -6.66
CA ALA A 425 -6.68 -0.09 -7.82
C ALA A 425 -7.83 0.29 -8.76
N LEU A 426 -7.96 1.58 -9.09
CA LEU A 426 -8.97 2.15 -9.98
C LEU A 426 -8.32 2.96 -11.12
N LEU A 427 -8.97 2.97 -12.27
CA LEU A 427 -8.69 3.84 -13.41
C LEU A 427 -9.97 4.54 -13.83
N GLU A 428 -10.06 5.87 -13.65
CA GLU A 428 -11.26 6.68 -13.92
C GLU A 428 -12.54 6.18 -13.23
N LYS A 429 -13.29 5.28 -13.89
CA LYS A 429 -14.51 4.62 -13.41
C LYS A 429 -14.47 3.09 -13.59
N GLN A 430 -13.30 2.52 -13.80
CA GLN A 430 -13.10 1.09 -13.98
C GLN A 430 -12.28 0.53 -12.82
N PHE A 431 -12.81 -0.53 -12.23
CA PHE A 431 -12.15 -1.34 -11.23
C PHE A 431 -11.05 -2.19 -11.87
N LEU A 432 -9.81 -2.08 -11.39
CA LEU A 432 -8.66 -2.83 -11.93
C LEU A 432 -8.23 -4.01 -11.06
N LYS A 433 -8.32 -3.86 -9.73
CA LYS A 433 -8.05 -4.92 -8.75
C LYS A 433 -8.52 -4.58 -7.35
N PHE A 434 -8.87 -5.63 -6.62
CA PHE A 434 -8.93 -5.67 -5.17
C PHE A 434 -7.98 -6.76 -4.68
N GLU A 435 -7.21 -6.45 -3.64
CA GLU A 435 -6.39 -7.41 -2.88
C GLU A 435 -6.62 -7.20 -1.40
N VAL A 436 -6.75 -8.27 -0.64
CA VAL A 436 -6.85 -8.21 0.82
C VAL A 436 -6.26 -9.47 1.46
N ASP A 437 -5.60 -9.29 2.60
CA ASP A 437 -4.90 -10.32 3.37
C ASP A 437 -5.31 -10.20 4.84
N LEU A 438 -5.96 -11.23 5.38
CA LEU A 438 -6.62 -11.23 6.69
C LEU A 438 -6.26 -12.47 7.51
N HIS A 439 -5.79 -12.23 8.73
CA HIS A 439 -5.46 -13.24 9.73
C HIS A 439 -6.70 -13.59 10.58
N PHE A 440 -7.58 -14.44 10.05
CA PHE A 440 -8.84 -14.82 10.70
C PHE A 440 -8.66 -15.72 11.92
N THR A 441 -9.57 -15.57 12.88
CA THR A 441 -9.86 -16.63 13.85
C THR A 441 -10.74 -17.71 13.20
N VAL A 442 -10.85 -18.88 13.83
CA VAL A 442 -11.76 -19.95 13.39
C VAL A 442 -13.21 -19.45 13.24
N ASN A 443 -13.66 -18.54 14.12
CA ASN A 443 -14.97 -17.91 14.03
C ASN A 443 -15.08 -16.99 12.80
N GLY A 444 -14.10 -16.11 12.56
CA GLY A 444 -14.12 -15.18 11.44
C GLY A 444 -14.08 -15.88 10.10
N PHE A 445 -13.29 -16.94 9.99
CA PHE A 445 -13.28 -17.78 8.80
C PHE A 445 -14.60 -18.54 8.61
N SER A 446 -15.23 -19.02 9.69
CA SER A 446 -16.57 -19.61 9.63
C SER A 446 -17.64 -18.62 9.15
N GLN A 447 -17.53 -17.34 9.56
CA GLN A 447 -18.38 -16.25 9.08
C GLN A 447 -18.19 -16.03 7.56
N LEU A 448 -16.94 -15.92 7.08
CA LEU A 448 -16.62 -15.84 5.66
C LEU A 448 -17.21 -17.02 4.86
N LEU A 449 -16.92 -18.27 5.26
CA LEU A 449 -17.44 -19.48 4.59
C LEU A 449 -18.97 -19.55 4.54
N SER A 450 -19.66 -18.94 5.53
CA SER A 450 -21.12 -18.91 5.59
C SER A 450 -21.74 -18.06 4.47
N LYS A 451 -21.12 -16.92 4.14
CA LYS A 451 -21.56 -16.01 3.06
C LYS A 451 -20.83 -16.22 1.72
N TYR A 452 -19.76 -17.00 1.68
CA TYR A 452 -18.89 -17.18 0.50
C TYR A 452 -19.63 -17.35 -0.85
N PRO A 453 -20.72 -18.14 -1.00
CA PRO A 453 -21.43 -18.28 -2.28
C PRO A 453 -22.20 -17.04 -2.72
N ASN A 454 -22.49 -16.12 -1.80
CA ASN A 454 -23.19 -14.87 -2.07
C ASN A 454 -22.17 -13.78 -2.44
N LEU A 455 -21.04 -13.75 -1.73
CA LEU A 455 -19.95 -12.80 -1.96
C LEU A 455 -19.19 -13.11 -3.26
N PHE A 456 -18.93 -14.38 -3.53
CA PHE A 456 -18.17 -14.83 -4.70
C PHE A 456 -19.09 -15.56 -5.67
N THR A 457 -19.98 -14.80 -6.30
CA THR A 457 -20.93 -15.29 -7.31
C THR A 457 -20.24 -16.00 -8.47
N LYS A 458 -19.09 -15.47 -8.93
CA LYS A 458 -18.21 -16.07 -9.93
C LYS A 458 -17.51 -17.35 -9.45
N HIS A 459 -17.47 -17.61 -8.14
CA HIS A 459 -16.96 -18.85 -7.54
C HIS A 459 -18.11 -19.84 -7.24
N LYS A 460 -19.18 -19.83 -8.05
CA LYS A 460 -20.24 -20.85 -8.07
C LYS A 460 -19.92 -22.02 -9.02
N ASP A 461 -18.65 -22.40 -9.10
CA ASP A 461 -18.24 -23.66 -9.73
C ASP A 461 -18.40 -24.84 -8.74
N SER A 462 -18.52 -26.03 -9.33
CA SER A 462 -18.39 -27.34 -8.71
C SER A 462 -17.14 -27.44 -7.79
N LEU A 463 -15.97 -27.01 -8.29
CA LEU A 463 -14.68 -27.04 -7.58
C LEU A 463 -14.69 -26.20 -6.30
N THR A 464 -15.00 -24.92 -6.42
CA THR A 464 -15.08 -23.97 -5.30
C THR A 464 -16.15 -24.36 -4.28
N THR A 465 -17.27 -24.94 -4.74
CA THR A 465 -18.34 -25.42 -3.87
C THR A 465 -17.85 -26.56 -2.97
N SER A 466 -17.20 -27.57 -3.53
CA SER A 466 -16.67 -28.70 -2.76
C SER A 466 -15.52 -28.31 -1.82
N VAL A 467 -14.64 -27.40 -2.24
CA VAL A 467 -13.57 -26.87 -1.36
C VAL A 467 -14.14 -26.03 -0.21
N ARG A 468 -15.18 -25.21 -0.45
CA ARG A 468 -15.88 -24.48 0.62
C ARG A 468 -16.57 -25.43 1.60
N LEU A 469 -17.19 -26.51 1.12
CA LEU A 469 -17.77 -27.54 1.98
C LEU A 469 -16.69 -28.26 2.79
N TYR A 470 -15.52 -28.54 2.20
CA TYR A 470 -14.38 -29.12 2.89
C TYR A 470 -13.88 -28.20 4.01
N LEU A 471 -13.68 -26.92 3.72
CA LEU A 471 -13.24 -25.91 4.70
C LEU A 471 -14.25 -25.71 5.84
N LYS A 472 -15.54 -25.95 5.60
CA LYS A 472 -16.60 -25.92 6.62
C LYS A 472 -16.71 -27.22 7.43
N ALA A 473 -16.35 -28.36 6.83
CA ALA A 473 -16.37 -29.68 7.48
C ALA A 473 -15.05 -29.99 8.23
N ALA A 474 -13.95 -29.36 7.82
CA ALA A 474 -12.68 -29.39 8.52
C ALA A 474 -12.86 -28.79 9.92
N GLN A 475 -12.46 -29.55 10.94
CA GLN A 475 -12.46 -29.08 12.33
C GLN A 475 -11.20 -28.23 12.56
N ILE A 476 -11.17 -27.06 11.93
CA ILE A 476 -10.04 -26.13 11.95
C ILE A 476 -9.85 -25.61 13.38
N SER A 477 -8.70 -25.90 13.96
CA SER A 477 -8.33 -25.56 15.34
C SER A 477 -7.35 -24.38 15.45
N HIS A 478 -6.82 -23.91 14.32
CA HIS A 478 -5.72 -22.95 14.25
C HIS A 478 -6.18 -21.62 13.61
N PRO A 479 -5.44 -20.51 13.85
CA PRO A 479 -5.63 -19.28 13.06
C PRO A 479 -5.34 -19.52 11.58
N ILE A 480 -5.95 -18.71 10.73
CA ILE A 480 -5.89 -18.87 9.28
C ILE A 480 -5.51 -17.54 8.64
N GLN A 481 -4.45 -17.52 7.84
CA GLN A 481 -4.22 -16.42 6.91
C GLN A 481 -5.02 -16.69 5.63
N ALA A 482 -5.88 -15.76 5.25
CA ALA A 482 -6.66 -15.82 4.02
C ALA A 482 -6.37 -14.57 3.17
N LYS A 483 -5.83 -14.80 1.99
CA LYS A 483 -5.58 -13.79 0.96
C LYS A 483 -6.59 -13.94 -0.16
N LEU A 484 -7.13 -12.81 -0.61
CA LEU A 484 -8.03 -12.70 -1.75
C LEU A 484 -7.46 -11.72 -2.77
N HIS A 485 -7.56 -12.07 -4.04
CA HIS A 485 -7.36 -11.22 -5.20
C HIS A 485 -8.62 -11.28 -6.05
N LEU A 486 -9.19 -10.14 -6.40
CA LEU A 486 -10.25 -10.03 -7.41
C LEU A 486 -9.79 -9.07 -8.51
N ALA A 487 -9.85 -9.52 -9.76
CA ALA A 487 -9.47 -8.72 -10.93
C ALA A 487 -10.21 -9.19 -12.18
N GLU A 488 -10.22 -8.36 -13.22
CA GLU A 488 -10.85 -8.68 -14.51
C GLU A 488 -10.09 -9.74 -15.33
N SER A 489 -8.98 -10.27 -14.81
CA SER A 489 -8.17 -11.34 -15.44
C SER A 489 -8.33 -12.69 -14.75
N PHE A 490 -8.37 -12.70 -13.42
CA PHE A 490 -8.59 -13.87 -12.58
C PHE A 490 -9.00 -13.43 -11.17
N ASN A 491 -9.67 -14.34 -10.47
CA ASN A 491 -9.81 -14.27 -9.02
C ASN A 491 -8.95 -15.34 -8.36
N GLU A 492 -8.26 -15.01 -7.28
CA GLU A 492 -7.49 -15.95 -6.46
C GLU A 492 -7.95 -15.86 -5.02
N PHE A 493 -8.21 -17.00 -4.39
CA PHE A 493 -8.49 -17.12 -2.96
C PHE A 493 -7.55 -18.18 -2.38
N SER A 494 -6.58 -17.75 -1.60
CA SER A 494 -5.59 -18.63 -0.98
C SER A 494 -5.69 -18.62 0.54
N ILE A 495 -5.62 -19.81 1.12
CA ILE A 495 -5.73 -20.09 2.55
C ILE A 495 -4.43 -20.76 3.01
N THR A 496 -3.88 -20.26 4.11
CA THR A 496 -2.74 -20.84 4.82
C THR A 496 -3.18 -21.14 6.25
N GLU A 497 -3.27 -22.43 6.58
CA GLU A 497 -3.45 -22.96 7.92
C GLU A 497 -2.16 -23.67 8.35
N GLU A 498 -1.98 -23.90 9.65
CA GLU A 498 -0.89 -24.72 10.16
C GLU A 498 -0.87 -26.11 9.48
N ASN A 499 0.20 -26.38 8.73
CA ASN A 499 0.43 -27.58 7.90
C ASN A 499 -0.39 -27.71 6.59
N ILE A 500 -1.23 -26.75 6.18
CA ILE A 500 -2.00 -26.83 4.93
C ILE A 500 -2.12 -25.47 4.22
N ASN A 501 -1.67 -25.42 2.96
CA ASN A 501 -1.93 -24.33 2.03
C ASN A 501 -2.91 -24.77 0.94
N ILE A 502 -3.88 -23.91 0.62
CA ILE A 502 -4.87 -24.14 -0.44
C ILE A 502 -4.98 -22.88 -1.28
N GLU A 503 -4.55 -22.93 -2.55
CA GLU A 503 -4.71 -21.85 -3.53
C GLU A 503 -5.84 -22.25 -4.49
N ILE A 504 -6.91 -21.44 -4.55
CA ILE A 504 -7.96 -21.57 -5.56
C ILE A 504 -7.85 -20.39 -6.52
N ARG A 505 -7.72 -20.64 -7.82
CA ARG A 505 -7.85 -19.63 -8.88
C ARG A 505 -9.05 -19.94 -9.76
N VAL A 506 -9.81 -18.90 -10.09
CA VAL A 506 -11.02 -18.94 -10.91
C VAL A 506 -10.86 -17.94 -12.06
N GLN A 507 -11.17 -18.37 -13.28
CA GLN A 507 -11.09 -17.56 -14.49
C GLN A 507 -12.29 -17.83 -15.39
N ASP A 508 -12.50 -16.98 -16.39
CA ASP A 508 -13.60 -17.13 -17.36
C ASP A 508 -13.48 -18.41 -18.22
N THR A 509 -12.30 -19.05 -18.28
CA THR A 509 -12.00 -20.23 -19.13
C THR A 509 -11.40 -21.44 -18.41
N ARG A 510 -10.83 -21.26 -17.21
CA ARG A 510 -10.02 -22.27 -16.50
C ARG A 510 -10.03 -22.05 -14.99
N ASN A 511 -10.31 -23.11 -14.25
CA ASN A 511 -10.29 -23.13 -12.79
C ASN A 511 -9.18 -24.05 -12.28
N MET A 512 -8.55 -23.67 -11.18
CA MET A 512 -7.38 -24.36 -10.65
C MET A 512 -7.42 -24.41 -9.12
N LEU A 513 -7.32 -25.61 -8.55
CA LEU A 513 -7.15 -25.85 -7.12
C LEU A 513 -5.77 -26.46 -6.90
N THR A 514 -4.91 -25.77 -6.15
CA THR A 514 -3.66 -26.35 -5.63
C THR A 514 -3.78 -26.54 -4.13
N PHE A 515 -3.72 -27.78 -3.67
CA PHE A 515 -3.70 -28.17 -2.26
C PHE A 515 -2.32 -28.71 -1.91
N LYS A 516 -1.64 -28.10 -0.94
CA LYS A 516 -0.33 -28.53 -0.43
C LYS A 516 -0.42 -28.72 1.07
N ALA A 517 -0.19 -29.95 1.55
CA ALA A 517 -0.17 -30.28 2.96
C ALA A 517 1.17 -30.90 3.39
N THR A 518 1.69 -30.50 4.54
CA THR A 518 2.83 -31.14 5.22
C THR A 518 2.36 -32.33 6.07
N PRO A 519 3.26 -33.27 6.42
CA PRO A 519 2.88 -34.49 7.13
C PRO A 519 2.42 -34.19 8.55
N HIS A 520 1.21 -34.64 8.91
CA HIS A 520 0.65 -34.51 10.25
C HIS A 520 -0.41 -35.60 10.52
N GLU A 521 -0.72 -35.87 11.78
CA GLU A 521 -1.62 -36.99 12.17
C GLU A 521 -3.06 -36.82 11.65
N GLY A 522 -3.54 -35.57 11.57
CA GLY A 522 -4.88 -35.24 11.05
C GLY A 522 -5.03 -35.36 9.53
N LEU A 523 -3.94 -35.59 8.79
CA LEU A 523 -3.91 -35.55 7.33
C LEU A 523 -4.86 -36.56 6.70
N GLU A 524 -5.00 -37.76 7.28
CA GLU A 524 -5.92 -38.81 6.77
C GLU A 524 -7.35 -38.32 6.64
N LYS A 525 -7.87 -37.79 7.76
CA LYS A 525 -9.26 -37.34 7.85
C LYS A 525 -9.50 -36.17 6.91
N ARG A 526 -8.57 -35.20 6.88
CA ARG A 526 -8.66 -34.01 6.03
C ARG A 526 -8.59 -34.39 4.54
N PHE A 527 -7.63 -35.21 4.13
CA PHE A 527 -7.46 -35.68 2.75
C PHE A 527 -8.72 -36.43 2.28
N LYS A 528 -9.17 -37.43 3.04
CA LYS A 528 -10.40 -38.19 2.72
C LYS A 528 -11.64 -37.28 2.65
N THR A 529 -11.82 -36.31 3.55
CA THR A 529 -12.95 -35.37 3.48
C THR A 529 -12.91 -34.49 2.23
N LEU A 530 -11.74 -33.95 1.85
CA LEU A 530 -11.58 -33.16 0.62
C LEU A 530 -11.99 -33.97 -0.61
N PHE A 531 -11.47 -35.20 -0.72
CA PHE A 531 -11.73 -36.06 -1.87
C PHE A 531 -13.17 -36.59 -1.91
N THR A 532 -13.80 -36.94 -0.78
CA THR A 532 -15.23 -37.28 -0.76
C THR A 532 -16.10 -36.12 -1.26
N LEU A 533 -15.72 -34.87 -0.98
CA LEU A 533 -16.47 -33.70 -1.43
C LEU A 533 -16.19 -33.33 -2.90
N LEU A 534 -14.96 -33.50 -3.37
CA LEU A 534 -14.64 -33.41 -4.81
C LEU A 534 -15.34 -34.53 -5.61
N ASN A 535 -15.52 -35.71 -5.04
CA ASN A 535 -16.31 -36.80 -5.63
C ASN A 535 -17.80 -36.46 -5.77
N GLY A 536 -18.33 -35.63 -4.87
CA GLY A 536 -19.68 -35.07 -4.94
C GLY A 536 -19.82 -33.87 -5.88
N SER A 537 -18.83 -33.61 -6.74
CA SER A 537 -18.82 -32.51 -7.72
C SER A 537 -18.92 -33.02 -9.16
N ASP A 538 -19.33 -32.15 -10.08
CA ASP A 538 -19.64 -32.51 -11.47
C ASP A 538 -18.42 -32.42 -12.41
N ILE A 539 -17.26 -31.95 -11.90
CA ILE A 539 -15.95 -31.90 -12.59
C ILE A 539 -15.62 -33.24 -13.25
N PHE A 540 -15.99 -34.32 -12.57
CA PHE A 540 -15.62 -35.69 -12.90
C PHE A 540 -16.74 -36.47 -13.63
N ASP A 541 -17.76 -35.80 -14.17
CA ASP A 541 -18.83 -36.44 -14.95
C ASP A 541 -18.34 -37.10 -16.25
N SER A 542 -17.15 -36.69 -16.72
CA SER A 542 -16.42 -37.32 -17.82
C SER A 542 -15.73 -38.64 -17.44
N LEU A 543 -15.57 -38.96 -16.15
CA LEU A 543 -15.10 -40.28 -15.70
C LEU A 543 -16.12 -41.39 -16.01
N PRO A 544 -15.68 -42.66 -16.13
CA PRO A 544 -16.59 -43.81 -16.35
C PRO A 544 -17.32 -44.24 -15.08
N ASP A 545 -16.77 -43.90 -13.92
CA ASP A 545 -17.36 -44.03 -12.59
C ASP A 545 -16.72 -42.97 -11.66
N LYS A 546 -17.48 -42.40 -10.73
CA LYS A 546 -16.90 -41.51 -9.70
C LYS A 546 -16.12 -42.33 -8.64
N GLU A 547 -16.45 -43.60 -8.41
CA GLU A 547 -15.66 -44.49 -7.55
C GLU A 547 -14.18 -44.60 -7.97
N LEU A 548 -13.86 -44.41 -9.26
CA LEU A 548 -12.48 -44.43 -9.77
C LEU A 548 -11.58 -43.40 -9.06
N PHE A 549 -12.13 -42.23 -8.76
CA PHE A 549 -11.46 -41.16 -8.04
C PHE A 549 -11.27 -41.52 -6.56
N ILE A 550 -12.23 -42.21 -5.94
CA ILE A 550 -12.10 -42.75 -4.57
C ILE A 550 -11.00 -43.83 -4.50
N GLU A 551 -10.89 -44.69 -5.50
CA GLU A 551 -9.86 -45.74 -5.53
C GLU A 551 -8.45 -45.17 -5.81
N LEU A 552 -8.32 -44.12 -6.63
CA LEU A 552 -7.07 -43.35 -6.77
C LEU A 552 -6.60 -42.76 -5.44
N VAL A 553 -7.51 -42.08 -4.75
CA VAL A 553 -7.26 -41.47 -3.43
C VAL A 553 -6.89 -42.53 -2.41
N SER A 554 -7.54 -43.69 -2.48
CA SER A 554 -7.24 -44.83 -1.61
C SER A 554 -5.87 -45.43 -1.92
N LEU A 555 -5.50 -45.64 -3.18
CA LEU A 555 -4.17 -46.11 -3.60
C LEU A 555 -3.05 -45.23 -3.02
N LEU A 556 -3.15 -43.92 -3.25
CA LEU A 556 -2.18 -42.94 -2.75
C LEU A 556 -2.12 -42.90 -1.21
N TRP A 557 -3.24 -43.18 -0.54
CA TRP A 557 -3.34 -43.21 0.92
C TRP A 557 -2.75 -44.47 1.56
N GLU A 558 -3.02 -45.65 1.00
CA GLU A 558 -2.47 -46.93 1.49
C GLU A 558 -0.93 -46.89 1.43
N ASN A 559 -0.37 -46.24 0.39
CA ASN A 559 1.06 -46.00 0.24
C ASN A 559 1.65 -45.06 1.30
N TYR A 560 0.92 -44.02 1.74
CA TYR A 560 1.36 -43.14 2.82
C TYR A 560 1.28 -43.81 4.19
N GLN A 561 0.33 -44.73 4.38
CA GLN A 561 0.22 -45.50 5.62
C GLN A 561 1.31 -46.57 5.76
N ALA A 562 1.84 -47.09 4.64
CA ALA A 562 3.12 -47.79 4.65
C ALA A 562 4.22 -46.83 5.18
N SER A 563 4.96 -47.26 6.20
CA SER A 563 5.68 -46.37 7.13
C SER A 563 6.76 -45.48 6.51
N MET A 564 7.17 -45.73 5.27
CA MET A 564 8.28 -45.09 4.57
C MET A 564 7.98 -43.63 4.14
N TYR A 565 6.71 -43.25 3.95
CA TYR A 565 6.32 -41.90 3.48
C TYR A 565 5.59 -41.02 4.50
N ARG A 566 5.45 -41.45 5.76
CA ARG A 566 4.82 -40.63 6.83
C ARG A 566 5.54 -39.31 7.13
N THR A 567 6.74 -39.11 6.57
CA THR A 567 7.54 -37.87 6.64
C THR A 567 7.38 -36.98 5.39
N GLN A 568 6.55 -37.36 4.42
CA GLN A 568 6.35 -36.64 3.16
C GLN A 568 4.90 -36.20 3.00
N GLY A 569 4.71 -34.98 2.51
CA GLY A 569 3.40 -34.35 2.39
C GLY A 569 2.61 -34.84 1.17
N PHE A 570 1.63 -34.04 0.76
CA PHE A 570 0.98 -34.15 -0.54
C PHE A 570 0.91 -32.78 -1.21
N THR A 571 1.22 -32.72 -2.50
CA THR A 571 0.87 -31.61 -3.40
C THR A 571 -0.09 -32.14 -4.44
N ILE A 572 -1.29 -31.56 -4.52
CA ILE A 572 -2.32 -31.86 -5.49
C ILE A 572 -2.56 -30.58 -6.30
N SER A 573 -2.61 -30.69 -7.62
CA SER A 573 -3.16 -29.66 -8.50
C SER A 573 -4.29 -30.26 -9.30
N LEU A 574 -5.48 -29.66 -9.23
CA LEU A 574 -6.65 -30.00 -10.05
C LEU A 574 -6.97 -28.82 -10.93
N ILE A 575 -6.78 -29.01 -12.24
CA ILE A 575 -7.12 -28.06 -13.30
C ILE A 575 -8.43 -28.53 -13.95
N SER A 576 -9.33 -27.60 -14.21
CA SER A 576 -10.57 -27.80 -14.98
C SER A 576 -10.68 -26.68 -16.02
N GLU A 577 -11.09 -27.00 -17.24
CA GLU A 577 -11.24 -26.05 -18.36
C GLU A 577 -12.68 -26.11 -18.91
N ASN A 578 -13.18 -24.97 -19.42
CA ASN A 578 -14.59 -24.83 -19.82
C ASN A 578 -15.06 -25.78 -20.95
N ASP A 579 -14.13 -26.46 -21.64
CA ASP A 579 -14.45 -27.46 -22.66
C ASP A 579 -14.71 -28.86 -22.07
N GLY A 580 -14.83 -28.97 -20.74
CA GLY A 580 -15.06 -30.23 -20.02
C GLY A 580 -13.80 -31.07 -19.89
N SER A 581 -12.62 -30.53 -20.21
CA SER A 581 -11.35 -31.17 -19.89
C SER A 581 -10.88 -30.87 -18.47
N PHE A 582 -10.20 -31.84 -17.87
CA PHE A 582 -9.65 -31.72 -16.52
C PHE A 582 -8.31 -32.46 -16.42
N ARG A 583 -7.47 -32.03 -15.48
CA ARG A 583 -6.19 -32.66 -15.17
C ARG A 583 -5.89 -32.56 -13.68
N LEU A 584 -5.92 -33.71 -13.02
CA LEU A 584 -5.52 -33.94 -11.63
C LEU A 584 -4.08 -34.45 -11.60
N GLU A 585 -3.16 -33.64 -11.10
CA GLU A 585 -1.77 -34.02 -10.79
C GLU A 585 -1.64 -34.20 -9.28
N VAL A 586 -1.15 -35.37 -8.81
CA VAL A 586 -0.89 -35.63 -7.39
C VAL A 586 0.56 -36.11 -7.20
N PHE A 587 1.29 -35.43 -6.33
CA PHE A 587 2.66 -35.74 -5.98
C PHE A 587 2.82 -35.88 -4.46
N GLN A 588 3.44 -36.97 -4.03
CA GLN A 588 3.98 -37.12 -2.68
C GLN A 588 5.49 -37.40 -2.72
N SER A 589 5.92 -38.30 -3.59
CA SER A 589 7.32 -38.66 -3.75
C SER A 589 7.63 -39.04 -5.20
N LYS A 590 8.91 -39.27 -5.53
CA LYS A 590 9.30 -39.80 -6.85
C LYS A 590 8.69 -41.18 -7.17
N GLN A 591 8.24 -41.90 -6.15
CA GLN A 591 7.73 -43.28 -6.19
C GLN A 591 6.23 -43.37 -5.83
N ASN A 592 5.61 -42.29 -5.37
CA ASN A 592 4.17 -42.17 -5.11
C ASN A 592 3.66 -40.87 -5.73
N LYS A 593 3.25 -40.95 -7.01
CA LYS A 593 2.83 -39.83 -7.85
C LYS A 593 1.88 -40.30 -8.95
N ALA A 594 0.86 -39.52 -9.29
CA ALA A 594 -0.14 -39.89 -10.30
C ALA A 594 -0.69 -38.67 -11.05
N ILE A 595 -1.13 -38.90 -12.29
CA ILE A 595 -1.79 -37.95 -13.17
C ILE A 595 -3.06 -38.63 -13.70
N LEU A 596 -4.22 -38.02 -13.47
CA LEU A 596 -5.50 -38.40 -14.06
C LEU A 596 -6.04 -37.22 -14.86
N SER A 597 -6.21 -37.39 -16.17
CA SER A 597 -6.75 -36.34 -17.05
C SER A 597 -7.83 -36.89 -17.96
N GLY A 598 -8.80 -36.05 -18.32
CA GLY A 598 -9.82 -36.41 -19.29
C GLY A 598 -10.32 -35.23 -20.09
N LYS A 599 -11.00 -35.53 -21.20
CA LYS A 599 -11.63 -34.58 -22.12
C LYS A 599 -12.71 -35.27 -22.95
N VAL A 600 -13.71 -34.53 -23.40
CA VAL A 600 -14.64 -35.00 -24.43
C VAL A 600 -14.27 -34.37 -25.78
N VAL A 601 -14.15 -35.18 -26.83
CA VAL A 601 -13.82 -34.72 -28.19
C VAL A 601 -14.79 -35.40 -29.15
N ASP A 602 -15.52 -34.61 -29.94
CA ASP A 602 -16.55 -35.10 -30.88
C ASP A 602 -17.57 -36.07 -30.25
N GLY A 603 -17.94 -35.81 -29.00
CA GLY A 603 -18.85 -36.65 -28.20
C GLY A 603 -18.22 -37.92 -27.61
N LYS A 604 -16.98 -38.24 -27.95
CA LYS A 604 -16.23 -39.40 -27.46
C LYS A 604 -15.38 -39.06 -26.25
N ARG A 605 -15.18 -40.04 -25.36
CA ARG A 605 -14.36 -39.85 -24.15
C ARG A 605 -12.90 -40.09 -24.45
N GLN A 606 -12.05 -39.15 -24.02
CA GLN A 606 -10.61 -39.33 -23.89
C GLN A 606 -10.24 -39.27 -22.41
N LEU A 607 -9.64 -40.33 -21.88
CA LEU A 607 -9.24 -40.48 -20.48
C LEU A 607 -7.83 -41.06 -20.44
N ARG A 608 -6.98 -40.53 -19.56
CA ARG A 608 -5.64 -41.06 -19.30
C ARG A 608 -5.32 -41.04 -17.80
N PHE A 609 -4.79 -42.15 -17.30
CA PHE A 609 -4.37 -42.32 -15.92
C PHE A 609 -2.98 -42.96 -15.90
N THR A 610 -1.99 -42.20 -15.43
CA THR A 610 -0.59 -42.64 -15.36
C THR A 610 0.01 -42.31 -14.00
N GLY A 611 0.98 -43.09 -13.54
CA GLY A 611 1.61 -42.85 -12.26
C GLY A 611 2.62 -43.90 -11.84
N ASN A 612 3.33 -43.60 -10.76
CA ASN A 612 4.22 -44.51 -10.05
C ASN A 612 3.67 -44.71 -8.62
N THR A 613 3.64 -45.95 -8.17
CA THR A 613 3.24 -46.39 -6.83
C THR A 613 4.26 -47.40 -6.31
N LEU A 614 4.40 -47.54 -4.99
CA LEU A 614 5.03 -48.76 -4.47
C LEU A 614 4.11 -49.97 -4.65
N HIS A 615 4.72 -51.15 -4.80
CA HIS A 615 4.02 -52.42 -4.72
C HIS A 615 3.74 -52.79 -3.26
N HIS A 616 2.46 -53.00 -2.97
CA HIS A 616 1.92 -53.60 -1.75
C HIS A 616 0.57 -54.27 -2.10
N PRO A 617 0.15 -55.38 -1.46
CA PRO A 617 -1.09 -56.08 -1.85
C PRO A 617 -2.36 -55.22 -1.82
N GLN A 618 -2.45 -54.23 -0.92
CA GLN A 618 -3.57 -53.28 -0.95
C GLN A 618 -3.48 -52.35 -2.17
N ALA A 619 -2.31 -51.80 -2.49
CA ALA A 619 -2.10 -50.96 -3.68
C ALA A 619 -2.44 -51.71 -4.99
N GLN A 620 -2.03 -52.98 -5.10
CA GLN A 620 -2.42 -53.85 -6.21
C GLN A 620 -3.94 -54.06 -6.27
N LYS A 621 -4.60 -54.32 -5.14
CA LYS A 621 -6.07 -54.44 -5.06
C LYS A 621 -6.78 -53.16 -5.49
N ARG A 622 -6.27 -51.98 -5.10
CA ARG A 622 -6.79 -50.68 -5.56
C ARG A 622 -6.65 -50.53 -7.07
N LEU A 623 -5.46 -50.78 -7.63
CA LEU A 623 -5.22 -50.70 -9.08
C LEU A 623 -6.10 -51.68 -9.89
N LEU A 624 -6.28 -52.91 -9.43
CA LEU A 624 -7.19 -53.87 -10.08
C LEU A 624 -8.64 -53.36 -10.06
N LYS A 625 -9.11 -52.77 -8.95
CA LYS A 625 -10.44 -52.13 -8.92
C LYS A 625 -10.49 -50.90 -9.83
N MET A 626 -9.44 -50.07 -9.88
CA MET A 626 -9.37 -48.94 -10.81
C MET A 626 -9.50 -49.40 -12.26
N ILE A 627 -8.76 -50.42 -12.70
CA ILE A 627 -8.90 -51.02 -14.04
C ILE A 627 -10.34 -51.47 -14.30
N SER A 628 -11.03 -52.07 -13.31
CA SER A 628 -12.43 -52.49 -13.45
C SER A 628 -13.45 -51.35 -13.56
N LEU A 629 -13.07 -50.13 -13.14
CA LEU A 629 -13.87 -48.91 -13.19
C LEU A 629 -13.44 -47.95 -14.32
N TYR A 630 -12.28 -48.19 -14.95
CA TYR A 630 -11.69 -47.29 -15.95
C TYR A 630 -12.37 -47.35 -17.33
N PHE A 631 -13.20 -48.37 -17.51
CA PHE A 631 -14.00 -48.65 -18.70
C PHE A 631 -15.41 -48.99 -18.18
N ASN A 632 -16.46 -48.53 -18.85
CA ASN A 632 -17.85 -48.77 -18.42
C ASN A 632 -18.87 -48.56 -19.56
N SER A 633 -18.46 -48.54 -20.83
CA SER A 633 -19.35 -48.21 -21.95
C SER A 633 -20.41 -49.29 -22.20
N GLY A 634 -20.19 -50.52 -21.74
CA GLY A 634 -21.28 -51.42 -21.39
C GLY A 634 -20.83 -52.63 -20.58
N GLN A 635 -21.45 -52.86 -19.40
CA GLN A 635 -21.17 -54.05 -18.57
C GLN A 635 -21.38 -55.40 -19.31
N ASN A 636 -22.09 -55.39 -20.44
CA ASN A 636 -22.35 -56.54 -21.30
C ASN A 636 -21.51 -56.58 -22.60
N ASP A 637 -20.56 -55.66 -22.83
CA ASP A 637 -19.68 -55.72 -24.01
C ASP A 637 -18.64 -56.85 -23.83
N PRO A 638 -18.62 -57.90 -24.68
CA PRO A 638 -17.66 -58.99 -24.54
C PRO A 638 -16.22 -58.54 -24.80
N THR A 639 -16.01 -57.57 -25.69
CA THR A 639 -14.69 -57.05 -26.06
C THR A 639 -14.11 -56.10 -25.02
N GLU A 640 -14.96 -55.33 -24.33
CA GLU A 640 -14.55 -54.58 -23.14
C GLU A 640 -14.06 -55.55 -22.04
N ASN A 641 -14.78 -56.66 -21.85
CA ASN A 641 -14.42 -57.67 -20.86
C ASN A 641 -13.10 -58.42 -21.18
N THR A 642 -12.84 -58.87 -22.43
CA THR A 642 -11.55 -59.55 -22.72
C THR A 642 -10.34 -58.63 -22.50
N TRP A 643 -10.46 -57.35 -22.84
CA TRP A 643 -9.39 -56.38 -22.60
C TRP A 643 -9.17 -56.12 -21.10
N ARG A 644 -10.25 -55.99 -20.30
CA ARG A 644 -10.16 -55.88 -18.83
C ARG A 644 -9.43 -57.09 -18.22
N PHE A 645 -9.76 -58.31 -18.64
CA PHE A 645 -9.10 -59.53 -18.15
C PHE A 645 -7.61 -59.59 -18.54
N ALA A 646 -7.26 -59.21 -19.77
CA ALA A 646 -5.86 -59.09 -20.20
C ALA A 646 -5.06 -58.15 -19.29
N CYS A 647 -5.64 -57.00 -18.91
CA CYS A 647 -5.00 -56.05 -17.99
C CYS A 647 -4.87 -56.57 -16.55
N PHE A 648 -5.84 -57.32 -16.04
CA PHE A 648 -5.74 -57.96 -14.72
C PHE A 648 -4.62 -59.02 -14.69
N GLU A 649 -4.52 -59.85 -15.72
CA GLU A 649 -3.47 -60.85 -15.83
C GLU A 649 -2.10 -60.18 -16.05
N ALA A 650 -2.02 -59.13 -16.87
CA ALA A 650 -0.78 -58.39 -17.10
C ALA A 650 -0.24 -57.75 -15.80
N MET A 651 -1.12 -57.11 -15.02
CA MET A 651 -0.81 -56.59 -13.69
C MET A 651 -0.30 -57.70 -12.75
N THR A 652 -0.91 -58.88 -12.81
CA THR A 652 -0.53 -60.02 -11.96
C THR A 652 0.81 -60.65 -12.37
N GLN A 653 1.07 -60.79 -13.68
CA GLN A 653 2.33 -61.35 -14.19
C GLN A 653 3.52 -60.40 -14.00
N VAL A 654 3.32 -59.08 -14.20
CA VAL A 654 4.36 -58.06 -13.97
C VAL A 654 4.76 -57.96 -12.49
N LEU A 655 3.84 -58.28 -11.57
CA LEU A 655 4.08 -58.28 -10.12
C LEU A 655 4.46 -59.65 -9.55
N ALA A 656 4.65 -60.69 -10.37
CA ALA A 656 4.86 -62.06 -9.90
C ALA A 656 6.07 -62.23 -8.96
N ASN A 657 7.19 -61.57 -9.25
CA ASN A 657 8.37 -61.48 -8.36
C ASN A 657 8.50 -60.10 -7.67
N GLY A 658 7.38 -59.39 -7.49
CA GLY A 658 7.32 -58.08 -6.85
C GLY A 658 7.58 -58.18 -5.34
N SER A 659 8.62 -57.49 -4.84
CA SER A 659 8.81 -57.31 -3.40
C SER A 659 8.00 -56.10 -2.91
N GLN A 660 7.68 -56.08 -1.62
CA GLN A 660 7.26 -54.84 -0.98
C GLN A 660 8.34 -53.76 -1.20
N ASN A 661 7.90 -52.53 -1.46
CA ASN A 661 8.73 -51.35 -1.77
C ASN A 661 9.44 -51.31 -3.15
N GLN A 662 9.07 -52.17 -4.10
CA GLN A 662 9.42 -51.97 -5.53
C GLN A 662 8.47 -50.97 -6.20
N SER A 663 8.93 -50.21 -7.19
CA SER A 663 8.12 -49.24 -7.93
C SER A 663 7.36 -49.89 -9.08
N LEU A 664 6.05 -49.68 -9.09
CA LEU A 664 5.11 -50.07 -10.14
C LEU A 664 4.67 -48.80 -10.88
N SER A 665 4.97 -48.76 -12.18
CA SER A 665 4.62 -47.67 -13.10
C SER A 665 3.50 -48.12 -14.03
N PHE A 666 2.56 -47.24 -14.36
CA PHE A 666 1.44 -47.57 -15.25
C PHE A 666 1.02 -46.40 -16.16
N ASP A 667 0.40 -46.75 -17.28
CA ASP A 667 -0.45 -45.89 -18.13
C ASP A 667 -1.72 -46.66 -18.47
N LEU A 668 -2.89 -46.06 -18.31
CA LEU A 668 -4.17 -46.56 -18.80
C LEU A 668 -4.82 -45.45 -19.63
N GLN A 669 -5.15 -45.75 -20.89
CA GLN A 669 -5.70 -44.79 -21.85
C GLN A 669 -7.00 -45.31 -22.47
N VAL A 670 -8.05 -44.48 -22.45
CA VAL A 670 -9.29 -44.67 -23.22
C VAL A 670 -9.38 -43.53 -24.23
N GLN A 671 -9.46 -43.82 -25.53
CA GLN A 671 -9.59 -42.83 -26.60
C GLN A 671 -10.48 -43.42 -27.70
N GLU A 672 -11.79 -43.45 -27.48
CA GLU A 672 -12.69 -44.36 -28.23
C GLU A 672 -12.56 -44.25 -29.77
N PRO A 673 -12.25 -45.36 -30.49
CA PRO A 673 -12.31 -46.76 -30.05
C PRO A 673 -10.96 -47.39 -29.64
N ARG A 674 -9.88 -46.61 -29.52
CA ARG A 674 -8.53 -47.06 -29.11
C ARG A 674 -8.44 -47.18 -27.59
N TRP A 675 -7.88 -48.27 -27.09
CA TRP A 675 -7.57 -48.46 -25.66
C TRP A 675 -6.13 -48.92 -25.49
N ALA A 676 -5.41 -48.40 -24.50
CA ALA A 676 -4.03 -48.81 -24.24
C ALA A 676 -3.74 -48.98 -22.74
N ALA A 677 -2.94 -49.98 -22.40
CA ALA A 677 -2.40 -50.20 -21.06
C ALA A 677 -0.90 -50.48 -21.16
N ILE A 678 -0.11 -49.78 -20.35
CA ILE A 678 1.31 -50.05 -20.10
C ILE A 678 1.45 -50.32 -18.61
N ILE A 679 2.05 -51.45 -18.22
CA ILE A 679 2.27 -51.82 -16.83
C ILE A 679 3.72 -52.27 -16.70
N MET A 680 4.47 -51.69 -15.75
CA MET A 680 5.88 -52.00 -15.52
C MET A 680 6.25 -52.05 -14.03
N CYS A 681 7.05 -53.03 -13.61
CA CYS A 681 7.63 -53.10 -12.27
C CYS A 681 9.17 -52.98 -12.33
N ASP A 682 9.81 -52.29 -11.38
CA ASP A 682 11.27 -52.20 -11.26
C ASP A 682 11.94 -53.44 -10.61
N SER A 683 11.21 -54.56 -10.55
CA SER A 683 11.60 -55.74 -9.77
C SER A 683 13.01 -56.25 -10.07
N ILE A 684 13.75 -56.67 -9.03
CA ILE A 684 15.15 -57.10 -9.20
C ILE A 684 15.23 -58.41 -10.01
N ALA A 685 14.29 -59.33 -9.79
CA ALA A 685 14.17 -60.58 -10.55
C ALA A 685 13.32 -60.39 -11.83
N PRO A 686 13.65 -61.07 -12.94
CA PRO A 686 12.77 -61.15 -14.10
C PRO A 686 11.50 -61.95 -13.78
N ASN A 687 10.41 -61.73 -14.51
CA ASN A 687 9.21 -62.58 -14.45
C ASN A 687 9.18 -63.49 -15.69
N MET A 688 8.62 -64.69 -15.56
CA MET A 688 8.27 -65.51 -16.72
C MET A 688 6.76 -65.40 -16.97
N ILE A 689 6.37 -64.72 -18.04
CA ILE A 689 4.96 -64.64 -18.45
C ILE A 689 4.49 -66.04 -18.85
N ALA A 690 3.51 -66.59 -18.13
CA ALA A 690 2.99 -67.92 -18.41
C ALA A 690 2.27 -67.99 -19.77
N GLU A 691 2.33 -69.13 -20.45
CA GLU A 691 1.79 -69.27 -21.82
C GLU A 691 0.26 -69.07 -21.90
N ARG A 692 -0.45 -69.41 -20.82
CA ARG A 692 -1.88 -69.11 -20.65
C ARG A 692 -2.16 -67.60 -20.63
N SER A 693 -1.21 -66.81 -20.14
CA SER A 693 -1.35 -65.36 -19.94
C SER A 693 -1.16 -64.63 -21.25
N LYS A 694 -0.20 -65.07 -22.08
CA LYS A 694 -0.03 -64.59 -23.46
C LYS A 694 -1.33 -64.72 -24.25
N LYS A 695 -1.98 -65.90 -24.23
CA LYS A 695 -3.28 -66.11 -24.89
C LYS A 695 -4.34 -65.11 -24.43
N MET A 696 -4.46 -64.87 -23.12
CA MET A 696 -5.39 -63.86 -22.61
C MET A 696 -5.00 -62.42 -23.04
N PHE A 697 -3.73 -62.13 -23.30
CA PHE A 697 -3.31 -60.85 -23.88
C PHE A 697 -3.73 -60.75 -25.36
N ASP A 698 -3.48 -61.80 -26.15
CA ASP A 698 -3.81 -61.88 -27.57
C ASP A 698 -5.34 -61.89 -27.82
N GLU A 699 -6.14 -62.42 -26.90
CA GLU A 699 -7.61 -62.37 -26.88
C GLU A 699 -8.16 -60.99 -26.44
N GLY A 700 -7.35 -60.18 -25.76
CA GLY A 700 -7.72 -58.86 -25.22
C GLY A 700 -7.32 -57.68 -26.10
N ALA A 701 -6.18 -57.75 -26.79
CA ALA A 701 -5.54 -56.63 -27.47
C ALA A 701 -5.01 -56.99 -28.86
N ASP A 702 -5.20 -56.09 -29.83
CA ASP A 702 -4.74 -56.28 -31.21
C ASP A 702 -3.21 -56.11 -31.36
N LEU A 703 -2.55 -55.56 -30.34
CA LEU A 703 -1.10 -55.40 -30.24
C LEU A 703 -0.63 -55.68 -28.80
N VAL A 704 0.18 -56.73 -28.65
CA VAL A 704 0.82 -57.14 -27.38
C VAL A 704 2.33 -56.96 -27.50
N LYS A 705 2.96 -56.25 -26.56
CA LYS A 705 4.42 -56.14 -26.44
C LYS A 705 4.83 -56.46 -24.99
N VAL A 706 5.65 -57.50 -24.82
CA VAL A 706 6.21 -57.93 -23.52
C VAL A 706 7.71 -57.62 -23.54
N GLY A 707 8.24 -56.98 -22.49
CA GLY A 707 9.68 -56.73 -22.37
C GLY A 707 10.48 -58.00 -22.06
N ASP A 708 11.74 -58.07 -22.50
CA ASP A 708 12.59 -59.28 -22.46
C ASP A 708 12.77 -59.91 -21.06
N ASN A 709 12.56 -59.12 -20.01
CA ASN A 709 12.65 -59.54 -18.60
C ASN A 709 11.29 -59.89 -17.95
N GLY A 710 10.18 -59.82 -18.71
CA GLY A 710 8.81 -60.02 -18.22
C GLY A 710 8.29 -58.97 -17.23
N ARG A 711 9.01 -57.86 -17.03
CA ARG A 711 8.66 -56.80 -16.07
C ARG A 711 7.85 -55.67 -16.68
N GLN A 712 7.70 -55.64 -18.00
CA GLN A 712 6.84 -54.72 -18.73
C GLN A 712 5.87 -55.51 -19.62
N VAL A 713 4.58 -55.14 -19.56
CA VAL A 713 3.56 -55.60 -20.52
C VAL A 713 2.84 -54.36 -21.07
N THR A 714 2.69 -54.32 -22.39
CA THR A 714 1.97 -53.29 -23.14
C THR A 714 0.88 -53.96 -23.96
N LEU A 715 -0.36 -53.49 -23.81
CA LEU A 715 -1.56 -53.98 -24.48
C LEU A 715 -2.24 -52.80 -25.19
N VAL A 716 -2.42 -52.87 -26.51
CA VAL A 716 -3.14 -51.83 -27.27
C VAL A 716 -4.23 -52.47 -28.13
N ARG A 717 -5.43 -51.89 -28.05
CA ARG A 717 -6.58 -52.24 -28.88
C ARG A 717 -6.85 -51.12 -29.88
N LYS A 718 -7.06 -51.48 -31.14
CA LYS A 718 -7.12 -50.59 -32.31
C LYS A 718 -5.94 -49.59 -32.32
N PRO A 719 -4.68 -50.10 -32.37
CA PRO A 719 -3.49 -49.26 -32.43
C PRO A 719 -3.52 -48.37 -33.67
N ASP A 720 -2.98 -47.16 -33.55
CA ASP A 720 -2.81 -46.27 -34.70
C ASP A 720 -1.76 -46.83 -35.68
N PRO A 721 -1.81 -46.49 -36.99
CA PRO A 721 -0.84 -46.94 -38.00
C PRO A 721 0.63 -46.54 -37.76
N LYS A 722 0.92 -45.81 -36.67
CA LYS A 722 2.26 -45.45 -36.21
C LYS A 722 2.75 -46.33 -35.04
N GLU A 723 1.84 -46.98 -34.31
CA GLU A 723 2.11 -47.77 -33.11
C GLU A 723 2.42 -49.25 -33.42
N THR A 724 2.01 -49.71 -34.61
CA THR A 724 2.44 -50.99 -35.18
C THR A 724 3.95 -51.00 -35.41
N ASP A 725 4.47 -49.98 -36.10
CA ASP A 725 5.87 -49.87 -36.50
C ASP A 725 6.78 -49.34 -35.39
N ALA A 726 6.27 -48.43 -34.54
CA ALA A 726 7.04 -47.88 -33.42
C ALA A 726 7.01 -48.79 -32.18
N VAL A 727 8.10 -48.80 -31.42
CA VAL A 727 8.03 -49.17 -30.00
C VAL A 727 7.33 -48.02 -29.26
N LEU A 728 6.26 -48.32 -28.52
CA LEU A 728 5.66 -47.37 -27.57
C LEU A 728 6.64 -47.21 -26.40
N GLY A 729 7.54 -46.23 -26.55
CA GLY A 729 8.67 -46.03 -25.66
C GLY A 729 8.24 -45.59 -24.27
N PHE A 730 8.63 -46.37 -23.26
CA PHE A 730 8.45 -46.02 -21.85
C PHE A 730 9.07 -44.65 -21.51
N ASP A 731 10.11 -44.24 -22.25
CA ASP A 731 10.79 -42.95 -22.15
C ASP A 731 9.83 -41.74 -22.19
N SER A 732 8.75 -41.79 -22.98
CA SER A 732 7.78 -40.68 -23.04
C SER A 732 6.97 -40.53 -21.75
N LEU A 733 6.60 -41.66 -21.13
CA LEU A 733 5.88 -41.70 -19.86
C LEU A 733 6.82 -41.35 -18.70
N GLN A 734 8.03 -41.91 -18.70
CA GLN A 734 9.03 -41.61 -17.69
C GLN A 734 9.44 -40.13 -17.74
N SER A 735 9.52 -39.53 -18.92
CA SER A 735 9.77 -38.09 -19.09
C SER A 735 8.65 -37.22 -18.51
N GLU A 736 7.37 -37.51 -18.78
CA GLU A 736 6.24 -36.76 -18.19
C GLU A 736 6.20 -36.94 -16.66
N LEU A 737 6.43 -38.15 -16.16
CA LEU A 737 6.42 -38.45 -14.74
C LEU A 737 7.64 -37.89 -13.99
N ASP A 738 8.84 -37.85 -14.58
CA ASP A 738 10.02 -37.27 -13.93
C ASP A 738 10.07 -35.74 -14.03
N GLY A 739 9.34 -35.16 -14.99
CA GLY A 739 8.92 -33.76 -14.94
C GLY A 739 7.92 -33.47 -13.81
N LEU A 740 7.18 -34.48 -13.31
CA LEU A 740 6.25 -34.31 -12.20
C LEU A 740 6.97 -34.36 -10.84
N GLN A 741 7.41 -33.19 -10.39
CA GLN A 741 8.02 -32.95 -9.08
C GLN A 741 7.29 -31.82 -8.36
N GLU A 742 7.32 -31.79 -7.02
CA GLU A 742 6.71 -30.71 -6.21
C GLU A 742 7.08 -29.31 -6.74
N ASN A 743 8.38 -29.05 -6.92
CA ASN A 743 8.86 -27.76 -7.44
C ASN A 743 8.35 -27.48 -8.85
N ALA A 744 8.23 -28.48 -9.72
CA ALA A 744 7.77 -28.31 -11.10
C ALA A 744 6.25 -28.08 -11.20
N ILE A 745 5.46 -28.63 -10.28
CA ILE A 745 4.02 -28.31 -10.15
C ILE A 745 3.87 -26.85 -9.68
N LEU A 746 4.63 -26.44 -8.67
CA LEU A 746 4.59 -25.06 -8.17
C LEU A 746 5.14 -24.06 -9.20
N GLU A 747 6.20 -24.41 -9.93
CA GLU A 747 6.77 -23.63 -11.02
C GLU A 747 5.84 -23.52 -12.23
N LYS A 748 5.08 -24.58 -12.58
CA LYS A 748 3.96 -24.45 -13.54
C LYS A 748 2.97 -23.38 -13.09
N VAL A 749 2.57 -23.39 -11.81
CA VAL A 749 1.60 -22.45 -11.25
C VAL A 749 2.15 -21.01 -11.21
N GLU A 750 3.43 -20.81 -10.88
CA GLU A 750 4.08 -19.48 -10.92
C GLU A 750 4.39 -18.97 -12.35
N ASN A 751 4.73 -19.85 -13.30
CA ASN A 751 4.84 -19.49 -14.71
C ASN A 751 3.47 -19.10 -15.31
N VAL A 752 2.41 -19.79 -14.90
CA VAL A 752 1.02 -19.41 -15.22
C VAL A 752 0.68 -18.05 -14.60
N LYS A 753 0.99 -17.79 -13.32
CA LYS A 753 0.87 -16.43 -12.71
C LYS A 753 1.64 -15.35 -13.49
N SER A 754 2.81 -15.69 -14.02
CA SER A 754 3.66 -14.76 -14.78
C SER A 754 3.06 -14.43 -16.15
N GLN A 755 2.56 -15.43 -16.87
CA GLN A 755 1.85 -15.24 -18.15
C GLN A 755 0.53 -14.46 -17.94
N GLU A 756 -0.24 -14.82 -16.91
CA GLU A 756 -1.46 -14.09 -16.50
C GLU A 756 -1.16 -12.62 -16.16
N ALA A 757 0.00 -12.31 -15.58
CA ALA A 757 0.42 -10.94 -15.32
C ALA A 757 0.78 -10.15 -16.60
N GLU A 758 1.35 -10.81 -17.61
CA GLU A 758 1.61 -10.20 -18.93
C GLU A 758 0.32 -10.00 -19.74
N GLU A 759 -0.56 -11.00 -19.79
CA GLU A 759 -1.88 -10.90 -20.42
C GLU A 759 -2.75 -9.83 -19.76
N ARG A 760 -2.73 -9.77 -18.42
CA ARG A 760 -3.38 -8.70 -17.66
C ARG A 760 -2.79 -7.33 -17.99
N SER A 761 -1.48 -7.21 -18.15
CA SER A 761 -0.84 -5.95 -18.56
C SER A 761 -1.38 -5.50 -19.93
N LEU A 762 -1.51 -6.43 -20.87
CA LEU A 762 -2.16 -6.20 -22.18
C LEU A 762 -3.64 -5.82 -22.04
N LYS A 763 -4.40 -6.53 -21.19
CA LYS A 763 -5.83 -6.30 -20.99
C LYS A 763 -6.10 -4.95 -20.34
N LEU A 764 -5.32 -4.59 -19.31
CA LEU A 764 -5.32 -3.25 -18.71
C LEU A 764 -5.01 -2.15 -19.73
N GLN A 765 -4.05 -2.38 -20.64
CA GLN A 765 -3.77 -1.45 -21.73
C GLN A 765 -4.97 -1.29 -22.69
N LYS A 766 -5.64 -2.38 -23.06
CA LYS A 766 -6.86 -2.33 -23.89
C LYS A 766 -8.02 -1.64 -23.17
N THR A 767 -8.22 -1.91 -21.89
CA THR A 767 -9.24 -1.25 -21.04
C THR A 767 -8.98 0.26 -20.93
N TYR A 768 -7.70 0.67 -20.83
CA TYR A 768 -7.27 2.08 -20.90
C TYR A 768 -7.55 2.72 -22.28
N GLU A 769 -7.29 2.00 -23.38
CA GLU A 769 -7.63 2.44 -24.74
C GLU A 769 -9.15 2.58 -24.95
N GLU A 770 -9.97 1.74 -24.31
CA GLU A 770 -11.44 1.78 -24.39
C GLU A 770 -12.06 2.86 -23.49
N ALA A 771 -11.53 3.10 -22.29
CA ALA A 771 -11.92 4.24 -21.45
C ALA A 771 -11.69 5.56 -22.19
N LEU A 772 -10.52 5.71 -22.82
CA LEU A 772 -10.17 6.91 -23.58
C LEU A 772 -11.04 7.04 -24.86
N LYS A 773 -11.44 5.93 -25.49
CA LYS A 773 -12.45 5.93 -26.57
C LYS A 773 -13.82 6.41 -26.08
N ALA A 774 -14.27 6.03 -24.88
CA ALA A 774 -15.52 6.51 -24.29
C ALA A 774 -15.45 8.00 -23.88
N TYR A 775 -14.30 8.45 -23.35
CA TYR A 775 -13.98 9.85 -23.14
C TYR A 775 -14.08 10.65 -24.45
N ASN A 776 -13.52 10.12 -25.55
CA ASN A 776 -13.60 10.70 -26.89
C ASN A 776 -15.03 10.76 -27.45
N GLN A 777 -15.95 9.88 -27.03
CA GLN A 777 -17.37 10.00 -27.39
C GLN A 777 -18.08 11.06 -26.53
N LYS A 778 -17.83 11.10 -25.22
CA LYS A 778 -18.56 11.97 -24.28
C LYS A 778 -18.13 13.44 -24.32
N TYR A 779 -16.87 13.72 -24.60
CA TYR A 779 -16.31 15.08 -24.64
C TYR A 779 -15.80 15.48 -26.02
N GLY A 780 -15.86 14.59 -27.02
CA GLY A 780 -15.42 14.84 -28.39
C GLY A 780 -16.44 15.50 -29.32
N GLY A 781 -17.55 16.01 -28.78
CA GLY A 781 -18.57 16.80 -29.51
C GLY A 781 -19.75 15.98 -30.05
N MET A 782 -20.96 16.36 -29.63
CA MET A 782 -22.25 16.04 -30.27
C MET A 782 -22.89 17.35 -30.70
N ASP A 783 -22.26 18.05 -31.66
CA ASP A 783 -22.73 19.30 -32.26
C ASP A 783 -22.71 19.26 -33.81
N ASP A 784 -22.45 18.09 -34.40
CA ASP A 784 -22.22 17.90 -35.85
C ASP A 784 -23.39 17.19 -36.59
N GLU A 785 -24.58 17.02 -35.99
CA GLU A 785 -25.71 16.32 -36.64
C GLU A 785 -26.34 17.12 -37.80
N ASP A 786 -26.44 18.45 -37.68
CA ASP A 786 -26.94 19.31 -38.77
C ASP A 786 -26.02 19.32 -40.00
N ASP A 787 -24.71 19.07 -39.83
CA ASP A 787 -23.71 19.07 -40.91
C ASP A 787 -23.59 17.71 -41.62
N MET A 788 -24.20 16.63 -41.08
CA MET A 788 -24.07 15.27 -41.62
C MET A 788 -24.65 15.08 -43.03
N GLN A 789 -25.60 15.92 -43.47
CA GLN A 789 -26.22 15.76 -44.79
C GLN A 789 -25.34 16.25 -45.95
N ALA A 790 -24.30 17.06 -45.70
CA ALA A 790 -23.67 17.87 -46.75
C ALA A 790 -22.48 17.22 -47.48
N THR A 791 -21.78 16.24 -46.91
CA THR A 791 -20.42 15.85 -47.39
C THR A 791 -20.17 14.36 -47.67
N GLY A 792 -21.10 13.46 -47.38
CA GLY A 792 -21.07 12.06 -47.83
C GLY A 792 -19.83 11.24 -47.43
N ARG A 793 -19.12 11.63 -46.35
CA ARG A 793 -17.89 10.98 -45.89
C ARG A 793 -18.06 10.38 -44.50
N THR A 794 -18.00 9.05 -44.42
CA THR A 794 -17.96 8.32 -43.15
C THR A 794 -16.79 8.78 -42.29
N SER A 795 -17.08 9.39 -41.14
CA SER A 795 -16.06 9.79 -40.18
C SER A 795 -15.38 8.56 -39.59
N ARG A 796 -14.05 8.61 -39.44
CA ARG A 796 -13.32 7.64 -38.61
C ARG A 796 -13.31 8.13 -37.16
N PRO A 797 -13.31 7.23 -36.16
CA PRO A 797 -13.20 7.63 -34.76
C PRO A 797 -11.86 8.32 -34.49
N LYS A 798 -11.92 9.43 -33.74
CA LYS A 798 -10.77 10.26 -33.32
C LYS A 798 -9.78 9.42 -32.50
N THR A 799 -8.49 9.50 -32.82
CA THR A 799 -7.44 8.76 -32.10
C THR A 799 -7.04 9.46 -30.79
N LEU A 800 -6.26 8.75 -29.96
CA LEU A 800 -5.79 9.16 -28.62
C LEU A 800 -5.29 10.61 -28.53
N GLU A 801 -4.64 11.09 -29.59
CA GLU A 801 -3.93 12.39 -29.66
C GLU A 801 -4.84 13.57 -30.07
N GLU A 802 -6.02 13.32 -30.64
CA GLU A 802 -6.83 14.36 -31.30
C GLU A 802 -7.83 15.04 -30.37
N SER A 803 -8.29 14.37 -29.32
CA SER A 803 -9.24 14.92 -28.34
C SER A 803 -8.62 15.94 -27.38
N ALA A 804 -7.29 15.96 -27.25
CA ALA A 804 -6.56 16.83 -26.33
C ALA A 804 -6.46 18.32 -26.77
N ARG A 805 -7.03 18.74 -27.92
CA ARG A 805 -6.75 20.06 -28.52
C ARG A 805 -7.99 20.88 -28.88
N VAL A 806 -8.48 21.68 -27.93
CA VAL A 806 -9.54 22.69 -28.17
C VAL A 806 -8.93 24.04 -28.61
N LYS A 807 -9.46 24.63 -29.69
CA LYS A 807 -9.01 25.92 -30.25
C LYS A 807 -9.50 27.13 -29.45
N VAL A 808 -8.72 28.21 -29.42
CA VAL A 808 -9.11 29.51 -28.82
C VAL A 808 -8.87 30.68 -29.79
N VAL A 809 -9.81 31.63 -29.82
CA VAL A 809 -9.85 32.79 -30.74
C VAL A 809 -9.08 34.01 -30.18
N ARG A 810 -8.54 34.88 -31.07
CA ARG A 810 -7.69 36.05 -30.75
C ARG A 810 -8.40 37.41 -30.87
N ARG A 811 -7.96 38.40 -30.05
CA ARG A 811 -7.89 39.89 -30.27
C ARG A 811 -7.43 40.55 -28.93
N ARG A 812 -6.98 41.81 -28.83
CA ARG A 812 -5.97 42.66 -29.54
C ARG A 812 -5.69 43.86 -28.58
N VAL A 813 -4.58 44.61 -28.72
CA VAL A 813 -4.10 45.59 -27.69
C VAL A 813 -4.00 47.04 -28.20
N MET A 814 -4.15 48.04 -27.30
CA MET A 814 -4.06 49.50 -27.55
C MET A 814 -2.73 50.13 -26.99
N PRO A 815 -2.28 51.33 -27.45
CA PRO A 815 -0.85 51.66 -27.44
C PRO A 815 -0.36 52.84 -26.57
N LYS A 816 0.76 52.59 -25.87
CA LYS A 816 1.95 53.46 -25.59
C LYS A 816 1.85 54.90 -25.03
N GLY A 817 0.79 55.67 -25.26
CA GLY A 817 0.78 57.13 -24.96
C GLY A 817 0.95 57.52 -23.49
N GLU A 818 0.61 56.64 -22.55
CA GLU A 818 0.62 56.96 -21.11
C GLU A 818 2.00 56.83 -20.43
N ILE A 819 2.97 56.18 -21.08
CA ILE A 819 4.19 55.68 -20.42
C ILE A 819 5.09 56.83 -19.93
N GLU A 820 5.19 57.93 -20.69
CA GLU A 820 6.12 59.02 -20.37
C GLU A 820 5.67 59.89 -19.21
N LYS A 821 4.36 60.12 -19.04
CA LYS A 821 3.81 60.90 -17.91
C LYS A 821 4.21 60.32 -16.55
N ARG A 822 4.37 58.99 -16.43
CA ARG A 822 4.78 58.34 -15.17
C ARG A 822 6.24 58.61 -14.79
N ARG A 823 7.16 58.76 -15.76
CA ARG A 823 8.60 58.92 -15.48
C ARG A 823 8.96 60.23 -14.78
N LYS A 824 8.26 61.33 -15.08
CA LYS A 824 8.57 62.66 -14.52
C LYS A 824 8.22 62.78 -13.03
N LYS A 825 7.15 62.11 -12.58
CA LYS A 825 6.66 62.16 -11.19
C LYS A 825 7.59 61.46 -10.18
N MET A 826 8.30 60.41 -10.62
CA MET A 826 9.09 59.54 -9.73
C MET A 826 10.38 60.18 -9.20
N ARG A 827 10.92 61.21 -9.86
CA ARG A 827 12.17 61.88 -9.42
C ARG A 827 12.01 62.75 -8.17
N MET A 828 10.84 63.33 -7.92
CA MET A 828 10.63 64.21 -6.75
C MET A 828 10.60 63.44 -5.42
N TYR A 829 9.98 62.25 -5.39
CA TYR A 829 9.86 61.43 -4.17
C TYR A 829 11.21 60.96 -3.60
N ILE A 830 12.24 60.83 -4.43
CA ILE A 830 13.57 60.37 -4.01
C ILE A 830 14.27 61.43 -3.14
N ALA A 831 14.14 62.72 -3.48
CA ALA A 831 14.77 63.81 -2.74
C ALA A 831 14.22 63.94 -1.30
N SER A 832 12.90 63.82 -1.14
CA SER A 832 12.24 63.91 0.17
C SER A 832 12.59 62.76 1.13
N GLY A 833 12.93 61.57 0.61
CA GLY A 833 13.25 60.41 1.43
C GLY A 833 14.59 60.52 2.17
N ALA A 834 15.59 61.15 1.55
CA ALA A 834 16.95 61.26 2.10
C ALA A 834 17.00 62.13 3.38
N THR A 835 16.23 63.21 3.43
CA THR A 835 16.23 64.17 4.56
C THR A 835 15.70 63.55 5.86
N VAL A 836 14.68 62.70 5.76
CA VAL A 836 14.03 62.07 6.94
C VAL A 836 14.96 61.05 7.61
N PHE A 837 15.70 60.27 6.81
CA PHE A 837 16.62 59.24 7.31
C PHE A 837 17.74 59.81 8.18
N LEU A 838 18.26 60.99 7.82
CA LEU A 838 19.38 61.65 8.49
C LEU A 838 19.02 62.13 9.90
N ILE A 839 17.76 62.53 10.13
CA ILE A 839 17.25 62.94 11.45
C ILE A 839 17.15 61.74 12.41
N ALA A 840 16.67 60.59 11.91
CA ALA A 840 16.47 59.39 12.72
C ALA A 840 17.80 58.81 13.27
N ALA A 841 18.88 58.89 12.48
CA ALA A 841 20.19 58.37 12.86
C ALA A 841 20.79 59.08 14.09
N VAL A 842 20.59 60.41 14.21
CA VAL A 842 21.15 61.21 15.32
C VAL A 842 20.51 60.85 16.66
N LEU A 843 19.19 60.71 16.70
CA LEU A 843 18.44 60.40 17.93
C LEU A 843 18.81 59.03 18.54
N PHE A 844 19.16 58.05 17.70
CA PHE A 844 19.47 56.70 18.17
C PHE A 844 20.77 56.64 18.99
N VAL A 845 21.81 57.38 18.58
CA VAL A 845 23.13 57.37 19.22
C VAL A 845 23.09 57.95 20.65
N SER A 846 22.23 58.95 20.89
CA SER A 846 22.15 59.64 22.19
C SER A 846 21.64 58.78 23.35
N VAL A 847 20.89 57.70 23.07
CA VAL A 847 20.18 56.92 24.10
C VAL A 847 21.03 55.78 24.67
N SER A 848 21.96 55.21 23.90
CA SER A 848 22.60 53.92 24.22
C SER A 848 23.73 53.96 25.26
N PHE A 849 24.10 55.13 25.81
CA PHE A 849 25.40 55.33 26.49
C PHE A 849 25.35 55.62 28.01
N SER A 850 24.30 55.25 28.74
CA SER A 850 24.18 55.55 30.19
C SER A 850 23.54 54.45 31.05
N GLY A 851 24.36 53.79 31.89
CA GLY A 851 23.91 52.89 33.00
C GLY A 851 24.80 51.66 33.25
N ARG A 852 25.30 51.43 34.49
CA ARG A 852 26.14 50.25 34.85
C ARG A 852 26.23 49.94 36.37
N SER A 853 26.80 48.75 36.71
CA SER A 853 27.11 48.17 38.07
C SER A 853 25.90 47.52 38.80
N THR A 854 25.96 46.55 39.76
CA THR A 854 26.94 45.53 40.27
C THR A 854 26.13 44.46 41.09
N GLY A 855 26.60 43.31 41.61
CA GLY A 855 27.90 42.60 41.66
C GLY A 855 27.85 41.40 42.68
N GLU A 856 28.95 40.64 42.86
CA GLU A 856 29.18 39.59 43.91
C GLU A 856 28.29 38.30 43.90
N ARG A 857 28.54 37.24 44.73
CA ARG A 857 29.70 36.30 44.78
C ARG A 857 29.38 34.99 45.58
N LYS A 858 30.04 33.86 45.26
CA LYS A 858 30.21 32.58 46.07
C LYS A 858 28.92 31.74 46.33
N ALA A 859 28.88 30.44 46.72
CA ALA A 859 29.71 29.19 46.63
C ALA A 859 28.87 28.02 47.29
N LEU A 860 29.10 26.68 47.25
CA LEU A 860 30.05 25.73 46.59
C LEU A 860 29.48 24.26 46.50
N ARG A 861 30.33 23.22 46.71
CA ARG A 861 30.18 21.71 46.66
C ARG A 861 29.54 21.08 47.93
N VAL A 862 29.09 19.81 48.12
CA VAL A 862 28.88 18.49 47.42
C VAL A 862 29.28 17.34 48.39
N LYS A 863 28.39 16.35 48.69
CA LYS A 863 28.60 14.86 48.61
C LYS A 863 27.42 14.03 49.18
N ASN A 864 27.36 12.73 48.83
CA ASN A 864 26.44 11.69 49.33
C ASN A 864 27.12 10.77 50.37
N ILE A 865 26.34 9.96 51.13
CA ILE A 865 26.34 8.47 51.11
C ILE A 865 25.28 7.91 52.10
N ASP A 866 24.91 6.63 51.90
CA ASP A 866 23.91 5.78 52.58
C ASP A 866 24.32 5.41 54.05
N SER A 867 23.61 4.63 54.89
CA SER A 867 22.43 3.74 54.77
C SER A 867 21.80 3.47 56.17
N MET A 868 20.53 3.04 56.27
CA MET A 868 19.89 2.46 57.48
C MET A 868 18.84 1.38 57.10
N SER A 869 18.38 0.54 58.05
CA SER A 869 17.77 -0.79 57.78
C SER A 869 16.33 -0.99 58.28
N ASP A 870 15.69 -2.07 57.81
CA ASP A 870 14.23 -2.33 57.95
C ASP A 870 13.71 -2.48 59.40
N ALA A 871 14.58 -2.69 60.41
CA ALA A 871 14.14 -2.83 61.79
C ALA A 871 13.55 -1.54 62.37
N GLU A 872 14.15 -0.38 62.07
CA GLU A 872 13.72 0.93 62.59
C GLU A 872 12.39 1.41 61.97
N LEU A 873 12.04 0.88 60.79
CA LEU A 873 10.81 1.22 60.08
C LEU A 873 9.55 0.73 60.83
N ALA A 874 9.68 -0.26 61.72
CA ALA A 874 8.58 -0.86 62.46
C ALA A 874 8.14 -0.04 63.68
N GLU A 875 9.07 0.50 64.47
CA GLU A 875 8.72 1.13 65.75
C GLU A 875 8.03 2.50 65.58
N MET A 876 8.35 3.25 64.52
CA MET A 876 7.76 4.57 64.24
C MET A 876 6.22 4.57 64.13
N TYR A 877 5.59 3.47 63.71
CA TYR A 877 4.14 3.41 63.52
C TYR A 877 3.33 3.21 64.82
N ALA A 878 3.97 2.91 65.95
CA ALA A 878 3.27 2.50 67.17
C ALA A 878 2.74 3.66 68.05
N LYS A 879 3.28 4.89 67.94
CA LYS A 879 3.03 5.96 68.94
C LYS A 879 2.80 7.37 68.35
N LYS A 880 1.53 7.70 68.06
CA LYS A 880 0.82 8.86 68.66
C LYS A 880 -0.65 8.98 68.21
N LYS A 881 -1.54 9.09 69.20
CA LYS A 881 -2.95 9.52 69.06
C LYS A 881 -3.29 10.37 70.28
N LYS A 882 -4.09 11.44 70.11
CA LYS A 882 -4.20 12.63 71.03
C LYS A 882 -2.97 13.55 70.87
N THR A 883 -3.05 14.88 70.97
CA THR A 883 -4.07 15.75 71.63
C THR A 883 -4.64 16.87 70.73
N LYS A 884 -5.43 17.77 71.32
CA LYS A 884 -6.29 18.81 70.68
C LYS A 884 -5.52 19.93 69.93
N SER A 885 -6.10 20.35 68.80
CA SER A 885 -6.16 21.72 68.22
C SER A 885 -5.05 22.75 68.53
N PRO A 886 -4.25 23.16 67.53
CA PRO A 886 -3.47 24.39 67.57
C PRO A 886 -4.22 25.58 66.95
N SER A 887 -4.08 26.76 67.57
CA SER A 887 -4.21 28.06 66.90
C SER A 887 -3.05 28.28 65.92
N LYS A 888 -3.09 29.39 65.15
CA LYS A 888 -2.04 29.83 64.21
C LYS A 888 -0.61 29.50 64.70
N VAL A 889 0.12 28.70 63.92
CA VAL A 889 1.59 28.55 63.98
C VAL A 889 2.09 28.59 62.53
N ASP A 890 3.34 29.01 62.36
CA ASP A 890 3.85 29.65 61.15
C ASP A 890 3.89 28.82 59.87
N LYS A 891 3.80 29.53 58.74
CA LYS A 891 4.05 28.98 57.42
C LYS A 891 5.54 28.65 57.30
N PRO A 892 5.94 27.44 56.86
CA PRO A 892 7.31 27.16 56.47
C PRO A 892 7.83 28.17 55.45
N GLN A 893 9.11 28.55 55.54
CA GLN A 893 9.72 29.52 54.65
C GLN A 893 9.69 29.04 53.19
N LYS A 894 9.58 30.00 52.27
CA LYS A 894 9.56 29.73 50.83
C LYS A 894 10.95 29.38 50.29
N ASP A 895 11.35 28.12 50.43
CA ASP A 895 12.38 27.54 49.57
C ASP A 895 11.83 27.46 48.13
N ASN A 896 11.98 28.55 47.38
CA ASN A 896 11.49 28.73 46.00
C ASN A 896 12.28 27.89 44.96
N LYS A 897 12.80 26.72 45.33
CA LYS A 897 13.06 25.66 44.34
C LYS A 897 11.71 25.21 43.81
N LYS A 898 11.37 25.61 42.59
CA LYS A 898 10.26 25.00 41.83
C LYS A 898 10.49 23.49 41.84
N ARG A 899 9.64 22.74 42.57
CA ARG A 899 9.51 21.30 42.37
C ARG A 899 8.68 21.12 41.12
N ASP A 900 9.12 20.25 40.23
CA ASP A 900 8.39 20.01 38.99
C ASP A 900 7.00 19.43 39.31
N PRO A 901 5.93 19.96 38.69
CA PRO A 901 4.60 19.38 38.84
C PRO A 901 4.58 17.99 38.19
N ASP A 902 3.75 17.09 38.72
CA ASP A 902 3.52 15.77 38.11
C ASP A 902 3.19 15.97 36.60
N PRO A 903 3.86 15.25 35.67
CA PRO A 903 3.67 15.42 34.22
C PRO A 903 2.24 15.10 33.75
N HIS A 904 1.42 14.52 34.62
CA HIS A 904 0.01 14.21 34.42
C HIS A 904 -0.91 14.93 35.41
N ALA A 905 -0.44 15.95 36.13
CA ALA A 905 -1.23 16.73 37.09
C ALA A 905 -2.55 17.26 36.52
N GLN A 906 -2.58 17.67 35.24
CA GLN A 906 -3.80 18.13 34.58
C GLN A 906 -4.77 16.98 34.24
N LEU A 907 -4.27 15.77 33.95
CA LEU A 907 -5.10 14.58 33.79
C LEU A 907 -5.66 14.12 35.14
N VAL A 908 -4.81 14.00 36.17
CA VAL A 908 -5.18 13.70 37.57
C VAL A 908 -6.31 14.62 38.03
N LYS A 909 -6.18 15.93 37.78
CA LYS A 909 -7.19 16.96 38.08
C LYS A 909 -8.48 16.79 37.26
N ASN A 910 -8.40 16.37 36.00
CA ASN A 910 -9.57 16.08 35.17
C ASN A 910 -10.30 14.80 35.65
N THR A 911 -9.58 13.73 35.99
CA THR A 911 -10.16 12.51 36.57
C THR A 911 -10.83 12.79 37.92
N CYS A 912 -10.19 13.55 38.82
CA CYS A 912 -10.82 14.00 40.07
C CYS A 912 -12.12 14.80 39.84
N ARG A 913 -12.18 15.61 38.77
CA ARG A 913 -13.39 16.35 38.35
C ARG A 913 -14.46 15.44 37.75
N ALA A 914 -14.11 14.47 36.92
CA ALA A 914 -15.05 13.50 36.36
C ALA A 914 -15.70 12.63 37.45
N LEU A 915 -14.95 12.29 38.50
CA LEU A 915 -15.43 11.58 39.68
C LEU A 915 -16.22 12.48 40.66
N TYR A 916 -16.33 13.79 40.40
CA TYR A 916 -17.03 14.73 41.29
C TYR A 916 -18.57 14.77 41.11
N VAL A 917 -19.13 13.80 40.37
CA VAL A 917 -20.58 13.57 40.26
C VAL A 917 -21.27 13.34 41.61
N ALA A 918 -22.57 13.62 41.72
CA ALA A 918 -23.35 13.36 42.93
C ALA A 918 -23.68 11.87 43.08
N ASP A 919 -24.23 11.28 42.01
CA ASP A 919 -24.60 9.88 41.89
C ASP A 919 -23.43 9.01 41.44
N ALA A 920 -23.60 7.69 41.51
CA ALA A 920 -22.57 6.74 41.13
C ALA A 920 -22.30 6.78 39.60
N PRO A 921 -21.03 6.91 39.16
CA PRO A 921 -20.69 6.86 37.75
C PRO A 921 -20.91 5.46 37.18
N LYS A 922 -21.43 5.38 35.95
CA LYS A 922 -21.57 4.10 35.25
C LYS A 922 -20.19 3.49 34.92
N GLN A 923 -20.19 2.18 34.66
CA GLN A 923 -18.99 1.40 34.38
C GLN A 923 -18.27 1.85 33.09
N GLU A 924 -18.96 2.43 32.10
CA GLU A 924 -18.32 2.97 30.89
C GLU A 924 -17.41 4.17 31.21
N LEU A 925 -17.84 5.06 32.11
CA LEU A 925 -17.03 6.21 32.52
C LEU A 925 -15.79 5.77 33.32
N LEU A 926 -15.95 4.77 34.21
CA LEU A 926 -14.81 4.19 34.92
C LEU A 926 -13.83 3.50 33.95
N ASN A 927 -14.31 2.84 32.90
CA ASN A 927 -13.47 2.26 31.85
C ASN A 927 -12.73 3.33 31.04
N ALA A 928 -13.39 4.45 30.69
CA ALA A 928 -12.76 5.56 29.97
C ALA A 928 -11.62 6.18 30.79
N LEU A 929 -11.87 6.52 32.06
CA LEU A 929 -10.87 7.10 32.96
C LEU A 929 -9.70 6.13 33.24
N LEU A 930 -9.97 4.83 33.34
CA LEU A 930 -8.91 3.81 33.43
C LEU A 930 -8.06 3.73 32.16
N LYS A 931 -8.68 3.83 30.97
CA LYS A 931 -7.99 3.81 29.67
C LYS A 931 -7.10 5.04 29.49
N GLU A 932 -7.57 6.22 29.89
CA GLU A 932 -6.78 7.47 29.90
C GLU A 932 -5.57 7.36 30.83
N LEU A 933 -5.75 6.94 32.09
CA LEU A 933 -4.65 6.78 33.05
C LEU A 933 -3.66 5.69 32.63
N PHE A 934 -4.12 4.59 32.04
CA PHE A 934 -3.23 3.54 31.50
C PHE A 934 -2.30 4.07 30.42
N PHE A 935 -2.82 4.82 29.44
CA PHE A 935 -1.98 5.41 28.39
C PHE A 935 -1.07 6.53 28.91
N ALA A 936 -1.47 7.26 29.95
CA ALA A 936 -0.60 8.21 30.64
C ALA A 936 0.56 7.49 31.34
N LEU A 937 0.28 6.47 32.16
CA LEU A 937 1.30 5.69 32.87
C LEU A 937 2.24 4.92 31.92
N ARG A 938 1.80 4.55 30.70
CA ARG A 938 2.69 4.02 29.65
C ARG A 938 3.68 5.08 29.10
N LYS A 939 3.39 6.38 29.25
CA LYS A 939 4.28 7.50 28.87
C LYS A 939 5.09 8.04 30.05
N SER A 940 4.56 8.02 31.27
CA SER A 940 5.30 8.33 32.51
C SER A 940 4.93 7.36 33.65
N PRO A 941 5.67 6.26 33.84
CA PRO A 941 5.35 5.24 34.85
C PRO A 941 5.66 5.65 36.30
N ASN A 942 6.09 6.90 36.52
CA ASN A 942 6.48 7.43 37.82
C ASN A 942 5.44 8.38 38.44
N SER A 943 4.28 8.60 37.80
CA SER A 943 3.20 9.41 38.40
C SER A 943 2.52 8.66 39.54
N ALA A 944 2.85 9.04 40.77
CA ALA A 944 2.25 8.49 41.99
C ALA A 944 0.73 8.77 42.05
N ASP A 945 0.30 9.95 41.60
CA ASP A 945 -1.11 10.35 41.58
C ASP A 945 -1.92 9.56 40.55
N ALA A 946 -1.37 9.34 39.34
CA ALA A 946 -2.05 8.53 38.32
C ALA A 946 -2.22 7.08 38.78
N HIS A 947 -1.21 6.48 39.44
CA HIS A 947 -1.34 5.16 40.04
C HIS A 947 -2.38 5.11 41.17
N ASN A 948 -2.41 6.11 42.07
CA ASN A 948 -3.39 6.20 43.16
C ASN A 948 -4.84 6.30 42.63
N LEU A 949 -5.07 7.12 41.59
CA LEU A 949 -6.38 7.21 40.94
C LEU A 949 -6.75 5.94 40.16
N MET A 950 -5.81 5.31 39.46
CA MET A 950 -6.05 4.06 38.73
C MET A 950 -6.44 2.93 39.68
N ALA A 951 -5.78 2.85 40.84
CA ALA A 951 -6.14 1.90 41.90
C ALA A 951 -7.57 2.11 42.43
N ARG A 952 -7.94 3.37 42.72
CA ARG A 952 -9.30 3.73 43.16
C ARG A 952 -10.35 3.38 42.11
N LEU A 953 -10.13 3.70 40.84
CA LEU A 953 -11.08 3.39 39.77
C LEU A 953 -11.34 1.88 39.64
N PHE A 954 -10.30 1.02 39.72
CA PHE A 954 -10.49 -0.43 39.74
C PHE A 954 -11.31 -0.89 40.96
N TRP A 955 -11.07 -0.30 42.13
CA TRP A 955 -11.85 -0.60 43.33
C TRP A 955 -13.30 -0.13 43.22
N TYR A 956 -13.55 1.04 42.63
CA TYR A 956 -14.90 1.58 42.38
C TYR A 956 -15.68 0.67 41.44
N LYS A 957 -15.05 0.14 40.38
CA LYS A 957 -15.68 -0.87 39.52
C LYS A 957 -16.12 -2.14 40.28
N VAL A 958 -15.31 -2.58 41.27
CA VAL A 958 -15.62 -3.73 42.12
C VAL A 958 -16.74 -3.43 43.13
N HIS A 959 -16.78 -2.21 43.68
CA HIS A 959 -17.79 -1.77 44.64
C HIS A 959 -19.15 -1.49 43.98
N LEU A 960 -19.15 -0.87 42.80
CA LEU A 960 -20.35 -0.44 42.08
C LEU A 960 -20.99 -1.51 41.19
N ASP A 961 -20.39 -2.70 41.03
CA ASP A 961 -21.09 -3.84 40.41
C ASP A 961 -22.02 -4.55 41.41
N THR A 962 -23.06 -3.82 41.80
CA THR A 962 -24.18 -4.25 42.65
C THR A 962 -25.08 -5.26 41.96
N GLN A 963 -25.23 -5.14 40.64
CA GLN A 963 -26.05 -6.03 39.79
C GLN A 963 -25.37 -7.39 39.50
N LYS A 964 -24.10 -7.59 39.90
CA LYS A 964 -23.29 -8.80 39.66
C LYS A 964 -23.07 -9.09 38.15
N ILE A 965 -23.02 -8.05 37.32
CA ILE A 965 -22.83 -8.16 35.86
C ILE A 965 -21.51 -8.84 35.53
N PHE A 966 -20.45 -8.58 36.32
CA PHE A 966 -19.11 -9.07 36.00
C PHE A 966 -18.78 -10.40 36.69
N PRO A 967 -18.38 -11.44 35.93
CA PRO A 967 -17.95 -12.73 36.48
C PRO A 967 -16.90 -12.61 37.60
N LYS A 968 -16.92 -13.55 38.55
CA LYS A 968 -16.02 -13.60 39.71
C LYS A 968 -14.53 -13.45 39.34
N LYS A 969 -14.11 -14.00 38.19
CA LYS A 969 -12.75 -13.89 37.62
C LYS A 969 -12.33 -12.41 37.38
N TRP A 970 -13.22 -11.59 36.83
CA TRP A 970 -12.97 -10.16 36.59
C TRP A 970 -12.88 -9.37 37.90
N LYS A 971 -13.75 -9.66 38.89
CA LYS A 971 -13.67 -9.00 40.21
C LYS A 971 -12.36 -9.33 40.94
N VAL A 972 -11.86 -10.56 40.81
CA VAL A 972 -10.54 -10.97 41.34
C VAL A 972 -9.40 -10.27 40.61
N SER A 973 -9.46 -10.13 39.28
CA SER A 973 -8.48 -9.35 38.50
C SER A 973 -8.47 -7.88 38.94
N TRP A 974 -9.60 -7.18 38.97
CA TRP A 974 -9.61 -5.75 39.32
C TRP A 974 -9.18 -5.47 40.77
N ARG A 975 -9.41 -6.41 41.71
CA ARG A 975 -8.82 -6.33 43.07
C ARG A 975 -7.29 -6.47 43.04
N ARG A 976 -6.74 -7.33 42.17
CA ARG A 976 -5.29 -7.47 41.96
C ARG A 976 -4.69 -6.19 41.38
N GLU A 977 -5.30 -5.62 40.34
CA GLU A 977 -4.82 -4.36 39.72
C GLU A 977 -4.93 -3.17 40.70
N ALA A 978 -6.02 -3.08 41.46
CA ALA A 978 -6.18 -2.05 42.49
C ALA A 978 -5.06 -2.14 43.55
N LYS A 979 -4.76 -3.35 44.05
CA LYS A 979 -3.66 -3.58 45.00
C LYS A 979 -2.32 -3.21 44.38
N LEU A 980 -2.02 -3.69 43.16
CA LEU A 980 -0.76 -3.45 42.45
C LEU A 980 -0.49 -1.95 42.28
N HIS A 981 -1.50 -1.18 41.84
CA HIS A 981 -1.35 0.25 41.65
C HIS A 981 -1.31 1.05 42.96
N PHE A 982 -2.02 0.63 44.02
CA PHE A 982 -1.85 1.24 45.35
C PHE A 982 -0.44 0.97 45.92
N GLU A 983 0.07 -0.26 45.80
CA GLU A 983 1.43 -0.60 46.25
C GLU A 983 2.50 0.16 45.43
N LYS A 984 2.29 0.37 44.12
CA LYS A 984 3.16 1.21 43.28
C LYS A 984 3.09 2.70 43.61
N ALA A 985 1.89 3.24 43.85
CA ALA A 985 1.72 4.62 44.31
C ALA A 985 2.43 4.85 45.66
N ARG A 986 2.31 3.89 46.60
CA ARG A 986 3.00 3.90 47.90
C ARG A 986 4.52 3.91 47.76
N GLU A 987 5.07 3.16 46.80
CA GLU A 987 6.51 3.16 46.49
C GLU A 987 6.96 4.55 46.00
N LEU A 988 6.20 5.16 45.08
CA LEU A 988 6.55 6.44 44.48
C LEU A 988 6.43 7.60 45.48
N TYR A 989 5.32 7.72 46.24
CA TYR A 989 5.21 8.74 47.32
C TYR A 989 6.23 8.55 48.45
N ARG A 990 6.95 7.43 48.55
CA ARG A 990 8.09 7.25 49.48
C ARG A 990 9.41 7.74 48.89
N LYS A 991 9.60 7.62 47.57
CA LYS A 991 10.80 8.05 46.84
C LYS A 991 10.78 9.54 46.52
N ASP A 992 9.63 10.05 46.12
CA ASP A 992 9.45 11.41 45.64
C ASP A 992 8.99 12.37 46.73
N THR A 993 9.61 13.56 46.79
CA THR A 993 9.13 14.68 47.62
C THR A 993 8.03 15.51 46.92
N ILE A 994 7.26 14.86 46.04
CA ILE A 994 6.16 15.46 45.27
C ILE A 994 4.96 15.74 46.19
N GLN A 995 4.34 16.90 46.00
CA GLN A 995 3.05 17.21 46.61
C GLN A 995 1.93 16.66 45.72
N SER A 996 1.04 15.84 46.29
CA SER A 996 -0.06 15.24 45.52
C SER A 996 -1.04 16.31 45.03
N GLY A 997 -1.41 16.24 43.75
CA GLY A 997 -2.47 17.02 43.13
C GLY A 997 -3.87 16.39 43.28
N ILE A 998 -4.00 15.25 43.97
CA ILE A 998 -5.30 14.61 44.21
C ILE A 998 -6.14 15.48 45.15
N SER A 999 -7.33 15.84 44.66
CA SER A 999 -8.35 16.54 45.41
C SER A 999 -9.71 15.95 45.06
N LEU A 1000 -10.05 14.85 45.74
CA LEU A 1000 -11.27 14.09 45.51
C LEU A 1000 -12.26 14.33 46.65
N ARG A 1001 -13.43 14.88 46.33
CA ARG A 1001 -14.53 15.03 47.29
C ARG A 1001 -15.30 13.71 47.37
N ILE A 1002 -15.20 13.04 48.51
CA ILE A 1002 -15.70 11.68 48.70
C ILE A 1002 -17.23 11.69 48.78
N ARG A 1003 -17.86 10.81 48.01
CA ARG A 1003 -19.32 10.69 47.83
C ARG A 1003 -19.84 9.43 48.53
N THR A 1004 -21.12 9.40 48.87
CA THR A 1004 -21.79 8.25 49.52
C THR A 1004 -21.73 6.94 48.73
N TRP A 1005 -21.47 7.00 47.42
CA TRP A 1005 -21.27 5.82 46.56
C TRP A 1005 -19.81 5.32 46.51
N MET A 1006 -18.85 6.11 47.00
CA MET A 1006 -17.43 5.72 47.03
C MET A 1006 -17.15 4.85 48.27
N PRO A 1007 -16.40 3.73 48.14
CA PRO A 1007 -16.14 2.84 49.27
C PRO A 1007 -15.43 3.55 50.45
N GLU A 1008 -14.63 4.58 50.18
CA GLU A 1008 -13.96 5.36 51.23
C GLU A 1008 -14.92 6.14 52.13
N TYR A 1009 -16.16 6.43 51.70
CA TYR A 1009 -17.16 7.12 52.53
C TYR A 1009 -17.41 6.36 53.84
N TYR A 1010 -17.66 5.05 53.73
CA TYR A 1010 -17.92 4.17 54.87
C TYR A 1010 -16.67 4.02 55.77
N ILE A 1011 -15.48 4.10 55.17
CA ILE A 1011 -14.19 4.02 55.88
C ILE A 1011 -13.93 5.29 56.70
N TYR A 1012 -14.17 6.48 56.16
CA TYR A 1012 -14.02 7.73 56.92
C TYR A 1012 -15.17 7.98 57.91
N GLU A 1013 -16.39 7.54 57.60
CA GLU A 1013 -17.54 7.68 58.51
C GLU A 1013 -17.45 6.76 59.73
N SER A 1014 -17.02 5.51 59.56
CA SER A 1014 -16.77 4.57 60.67
C SER A 1014 -15.65 5.04 61.61
N ASN A 1015 -14.65 5.75 61.08
CA ASN A 1015 -13.54 6.31 61.86
C ASN A 1015 -13.84 7.63 62.60
N LYS A 1016 -15.06 8.21 62.48
CA LYS A 1016 -15.43 9.44 63.18
C LYS A 1016 -15.43 9.29 64.72
N PRO A 1017 -14.87 10.25 65.49
CA PRO A 1017 -15.07 10.30 66.94
C PRO A 1017 -16.55 10.54 67.28
N LYS A 1018 -17.08 9.81 68.28
CA LYS A 1018 -18.52 9.74 68.59
C LYS A 1018 -19.23 11.09 68.82
N LYS A 1019 -18.51 12.18 69.12
CA LYS A 1019 -19.10 13.51 69.36
C LYS A 1019 -19.46 14.32 68.10
N ASP A 1020 -19.03 13.91 66.91
CA ASP A 1020 -19.14 14.72 65.67
C ASP A 1020 -20.06 14.10 64.60
N LYS A 1021 -21.11 13.39 65.05
CA LYS A 1021 -22.07 12.69 64.16
C LYS A 1021 -23.27 13.53 63.72
N SER A 1022 -23.52 14.69 64.33
CA SER A 1022 -24.70 15.53 64.05
C SER A 1022 -24.59 16.44 62.82
N LYS A 1023 -23.39 16.60 62.24
CA LYS A 1023 -23.19 17.39 61.00
C LYS A 1023 -22.93 16.47 59.81
N LYS A 1024 -23.61 16.73 58.68
CA LYS A 1024 -23.31 16.17 57.35
C LYS A 1024 -21.96 16.71 56.84
N SER A 1025 -20.87 16.23 57.43
CA SER A 1025 -19.51 16.58 57.02
C SER A 1025 -19.23 16.06 55.63
N VAL A 1026 -18.75 16.93 54.75
CA VAL A 1026 -18.19 16.52 53.47
C VAL A 1026 -16.78 15.99 53.71
N PHE A 1027 -16.54 14.73 53.36
CA PHE A 1027 -15.20 14.14 53.38
C PHE A 1027 -14.42 14.52 52.12
N TYR A 1028 -13.11 14.74 52.25
CA TYR A 1028 -12.20 15.05 51.14
C TYR A 1028 -10.92 14.23 51.28
N ALA A 1029 -10.56 13.50 50.23
CA ALA A 1029 -9.19 13.05 50.01
C ALA A 1029 -8.45 14.18 49.29
N LYS A 1030 -7.89 15.10 50.08
CA LYS A 1030 -6.95 16.15 49.64
C LYS A 1030 -5.75 16.08 50.57
N TYR A 1031 -4.56 15.92 49.99
CA TYR A 1031 -3.32 15.82 50.73
C TYR A 1031 -2.53 17.10 50.55
N ASP A 1032 -2.31 17.85 51.63
CA ASP A 1032 -1.39 18.98 51.60
C ASP A 1032 0.07 18.50 51.75
N VAL A 1033 0.30 17.29 52.29
CA VAL A 1033 1.62 16.65 52.36
C VAL A 1033 1.53 15.15 51.99
N TYR A 1034 2.53 14.63 51.25
CA TYR A 1034 2.60 13.23 50.79
C TYR A 1034 2.45 12.16 51.90
N LYS A 1035 2.79 12.47 53.16
CA LYS A 1035 2.60 11.58 54.31
C LYS A 1035 1.13 11.27 54.57
N GLU A 1036 0.22 12.18 54.23
CA GLU A 1036 -1.23 12.00 54.33
C GLU A 1036 -1.71 11.03 53.24
N ALA A 1037 -1.20 11.16 52.00
CA ALA A 1037 -1.48 10.24 50.90
C ALA A 1037 -0.99 8.81 51.20
N LEU A 1038 0.19 8.66 51.81
CA LEU A 1038 0.71 7.37 52.27
C LEU A 1038 -0.16 6.75 53.36
N SER A 1039 -0.55 7.52 54.37
CA SER A 1039 -1.41 7.04 55.45
C SER A 1039 -2.80 6.63 54.95
N ASP A 1040 -3.32 7.31 53.92
CA ASP A 1040 -4.60 6.96 53.31
C ASP A 1040 -4.48 5.69 52.46
N ILE A 1041 -3.47 5.57 51.60
CA ILE A 1041 -3.22 4.36 50.80
C ILE A 1041 -3.06 3.12 51.69
N ASP A 1042 -2.41 3.25 52.85
CA ASP A 1042 -2.26 2.13 53.80
C ASP A 1042 -3.60 1.74 54.44
N LEU A 1043 -4.45 2.71 54.77
CA LEU A 1043 -5.82 2.47 55.24
C LEU A 1043 -6.67 1.77 54.17
N LEU A 1044 -6.65 2.26 52.92
CA LEU A 1044 -7.46 1.71 51.83
C LEU A 1044 -6.98 0.31 51.39
N ASN A 1045 -5.66 0.08 51.34
CA ASN A 1045 -5.09 -1.25 51.14
C ASN A 1045 -5.50 -2.23 52.24
N SER A 1046 -5.67 -1.78 53.49
CA SER A 1046 -6.14 -2.64 54.59
C SER A 1046 -7.61 -3.06 54.46
N GLN A 1047 -8.42 -2.33 53.68
CA GLN A 1047 -9.84 -2.61 53.43
C GLN A 1047 -10.09 -3.29 52.06
N LEU A 1048 -9.06 -3.36 51.21
CA LEU A 1048 -9.06 -4.12 49.95
C LEU A 1048 -8.66 -5.60 50.14
N ARG A 1049 -7.99 -5.90 51.27
CA ARG A 1049 -7.57 -7.24 51.70
C ARG A 1049 -8.72 -7.99 52.39
#